data_AF-A0A534VJ75-F1
#
_entry.id   AF-A0A534VJ75-F1
#
_cell.length_a   1.000
_cell.length_b   1.000
_cell.length_c   1.000
_cell.angle_alpha   90.00
_cell.angle_beta   90.00
_cell.angle_gamma   90.00
#
_symmetry.space_group_name_H-M   'P 1'
#
loop_
_entity.id
_entity.type
_entity.pdbx_description
1 polymer ?
#
loop_
_entity_poly.entity_id
_entity_poly.type
_entity_poly.pdbx_seq_one_letter_code
_entity_poly.pdbx_strand_id
1 'polypeptide(L)'
;MIGRIIAWCAKNRLATLLLVGLATAWGVLSLRNTALDAVPDLSDVQVIVFSEWMGRAPDLIEDNITYPVVSSMLGSPRVTAVRGQSMFGMSFVNVIFEDGTDMYWARSRVLEKLSTISNKLPQGVTPILGPDATGVGWVFEYALIDKTGHTTLQQLQSLQDWNIRYALQAVPGVAEVASVGGFVKEYQVDLDPDRLAALGIPLSKVVEAVKMSNADVGGRILEVSGTEHYVRGRGYVKNPHDLEKVVLGAHMGTPVLLRNVGAVRIGPAQRRGLADLDGEGEVVGGVVVARSGTNALQVIDAVKARIEELKQTLPKGVQIVPTYDRSTLIRASIETLKHTLIEELIVVTLVILLFLLHFRSTLVPALLLPIAVLLAFIPMKHMGLTANIMSLGGIAIAIGAMVDAAIIVVENVHKKLEAWEASGKREPRAEIVVSALQEVGRPIFFSLLVITVGFLPVFTLEGTEGRLFSPLAWTKTFSMAFAAVLSVTLVPAIATTFIRGHIRPEERNPISRALSGIYDPICRFALRFRWPVIISAFVLIVVTLSDVLQRQDQVLRKFPEVERVFGKAGRFDSPTDPAPLSMFETVVTLKDPKLWPKGEDWDALVRKLDGAMQFAGMPNIWWMPIQTRTEMLATGVRSPLGVLVLGPDTKEIDRIGAQIEAALRDVPGTRSAFSERIGGGYFLDFDVDRDRAARFGLNVGDVEDVVETAVGGLTVSTTVEGRERYPVTVRYARDFRSDLNSLGRVRVATMDGAQISLGQVANLRLRSGPSMLRDENGQLAGYVFADTSRPIDDYVRDAKKAVADKVQIPPGYRLDWAGQYRYLERAKARLGIVVPVTLAIIFMLLFFNSGSAVEALLVMLAVPFSLVGAFWLLWLLNYNMSVAVWVGLIALAGLDAETGIVMLLYLDLAWKEKRPATREEAREAVVAGAVKR
;
A
#
# COMPACT_ATOMS: atom_id res chain seq x y z
N MET A 1 7.47 17.51 45.00
CA MET A 1 7.01 16.10 44.94
C MET A 1 8.16 15.15 44.59
N ILE A 2 8.69 15.21 43.36
CA ILE A 2 9.70 14.29 42.78
C ILE A 2 10.82 13.88 43.75
N GLY A 3 11.50 14.80 44.43
CA GLY A 3 12.60 14.47 45.35
C GLY A 3 12.23 13.52 46.51
N ARG A 4 10.94 13.44 46.92
CA ARG A 4 10.46 12.45 47.90
C ARG A 4 10.37 11.04 47.29
N ILE A 5 10.00 10.94 46.01
CA ILE A 5 9.93 9.67 45.26
C ILE A 5 11.34 9.11 45.09
N ILE A 6 12.29 9.94 44.66
CA ILE A 6 13.72 9.61 44.53
C ILE A 6 14.28 9.02 45.82
N ALA A 7 14.04 9.69 46.97
CA ALA A 7 14.48 9.20 48.28
C ALA A 7 13.78 7.89 48.70
N TRP A 8 12.49 7.74 48.40
CA TRP A 8 11.73 6.53 48.72
C TRP A 8 12.20 5.32 47.89
N CYS A 9 12.44 5.49 46.58
CA CYS A 9 12.96 4.44 45.70
C CYS A 9 14.40 4.05 46.05
N ALA A 10 15.26 5.01 46.36
CA ALA A 10 16.63 4.73 46.83
C ALA A 10 16.64 3.92 48.15
N LYS A 11 15.75 4.24 49.09
CA LYS A 11 15.61 3.48 50.35
C LYS A 11 14.97 2.10 50.14
N ASN A 12 13.91 2.02 49.34
CA ASN A 12 13.15 0.80 49.06
C ASN A 12 13.55 0.12 47.74
N ARG A 13 14.88 0.02 47.52
CA ARG A 13 15.48 -0.49 46.27
C ARG A 13 14.94 -1.86 45.83
N LEU A 14 14.71 -2.80 46.74
CA LEU A 14 14.30 -4.16 46.39
C LEU A 14 12.85 -4.21 45.89
N ALA A 15 11.94 -3.44 46.51
CA ALA A 15 10.57 -3.29 46.02
C ALA A 15 10.55 -2.57 44.66
N THR A 16 11.37 -1.55 44.48
CA THR A 16 11.49 -0.80 43.21
C THR A 16 11.99 -1.70 42.07
N LEU A 17 13.05 -2.49 42.32
CA LEU A 17 13.58 -3.45 41.35
C LEU A 17 12.61 -4.59 41.03
N LEU A 18 11.84 -5.07 42.01
CA LEU A 18 10.83 -6.12 41.80
C LEU A 18 9.65 -5.60 40.94
N LEU A 19 9.14 -4.39 41.23
CA LEU A 19 8.08 -3.75 40.45
C LEU A 19 8.52 -3.49 39.00
N VAL A 20 9.71 -2.92 38.79
CA VAL A 20 10.25 -2.71 37.44
C VAL A 20 10.56 -4.03 36.75
N GLY A 21 11.01 -5.06 37.46
CA GLY A 21 11.21 -6.41 36.92
C GLY A 21 9.91 -7.04 36.41
N LEU A 22 8.82 -6.97 37.18
CA LEU A 22 7.49 -7.43 36.76
C LEU A 22 6.98 -6.65 35.55
N ALA A 23 7.12 -5.31 35.56
CA ALA A 23 6.73 -4.47 34.43
C ALA A 23 7.56 -4.80 33.17
N THR A 24 8.87 -5.03 33.32
CA THR A 24 9.76 -5.43 32.21
C THR A 24 9.36 -6.80 31.65
N ALA A 25 9.01 -7.77 32.51
CA ALA A 25 8.50 -9.06 32.08
C ALA A 25 7.18 -8.94 31.30
N TRP A 26 6.26 -8.06 31.73
CA TRP A 26 5.05 -7.73 30.98
C TRP A 26 5.36 -7.02 29.65
N GLY A 27 6.37 -6.16 29.61
CA GLY A 27 6.90 -5.55 28.38
C GLY A 27 7.40 -6.60 27.38
N VAL A 28 8.23 -7.56 27.83
CA VAL A 28 8.70 -8.69 27.00
C VAL A 28 7.54 -9.58 26.53
N LEU A 29 6.54 -9.85 27.38
CA LEU A 29 5.33 -10.56 26.99
C LEU A 29 4.46 -9.77 26.00
N SER A 30 4.49 -8.44 26.05
CA SER A 30 3.74 -7.58 25.11
C SER A 30 4.44 -7.52 23.76
N LEU A 31 5.76 -7.29 23.74
CA LEU A 31 6.63 -7.36 22.56
C LEU A 31 6.44 -8.66 21.77
N ARG A 32 6.49 -9.82 22.45
CA ARG A 32 6.28 -11.15 21.82
C ARG A 32 4.90 -11.39 21.21
N ASN A 33 3.91 -10.56 21.56
CA ASN A 33 2.51 -10.67 21.13
C ASN A 33 2.04 -9.43 20.35
N THR A 34 2.95 -8.54 19.96
CA THR A 34 2.65 -7.37 19.12
C THR A 34 2.63 -7.83 17.66
N ALA A 35 1.65 -7.38 16.87
CA ALA A 35 1.59 -7.71 15.45
C ALA A 35 2.74 -7.06 14.67
N LEU A 36 3.27 -7.76 13.67
CA LEU A 36 4.49 -7.39 12.93
C LEU A 36 4.16 -7.13 11.46
N ASP A 37 4.62 -6.00 10.93
CA ASP A 37 4.54 -5.66 9.50
C ASP A 37 5.72 -4.76 9.11
N ALA A 38 5.94 -4.52 7.81
CA ALA A 38 7.00 -3.64 7.33
C ALA A 38 6.63 -2.15 7.54
N VAL A 39 5.37 -1.81 7.27
CA VAL A 39 4.77 -0.47 7.38
C VAL A 39 3.40 -0.58 8.06
N PRO A 40 2.86 0.50 8.67
CA PRO A 40 1.47 0.51 9.13
C PRO A 40 0.50 0.36 7.93
N ASP A 41 -0.74 -0.06 8.19
CA ASP A 41 -1.78 0.02 7.17
C ASP A 41 -2.05 1.49 6.84
N LEU A 42 -1.84 1.86 5.58
CA LEU A 42 -2.02 3.21 5.06
C LEU A 42 -3.33 3.38 4.30
N SER A 43 -4.06 2.28 4.02
CA SER A 43 -5.25 2.32 3.17
C SER A 43 -6.43 3.05 3.82
N ASP A 44 -7.22 3.73 3.01
CA ASP A 44 -8.50 4.30 3.43
C ASP A 44 -9.55 3.20 3.60
N VAL A 45 -10.53 3.44 4.46
CA VAL A 45 -11.66 2.53 4.66
C VAL A 45 -12.54 2.60 3.41
N GLN A 46 -12.47 1.57 2.58
CA GLN A 46 -13.21 1.49 1.32
C GLN A 46 -14.06 0.23 1.20
N VAL A 47 -15.16 0.34 0.48
CA VAL A 47 -16.03 -0.78 0.12
C VAL A 47 -16.15 -0.84 -1.39
N ILE A 48 -15.70 -1.95 -1.96
CA ILE A 48 -15.83 -2.22 -3.41
C ILE A 48 -17.21 -2.82 -3.66
N VAL A 49 -17.95 -2.26 -4.61
CA VAL A 49 -19.14 -2.86 -5.24
C VAL A 49 -18.74 -3.29 -6.64
N PHE A 50 -19.00 -4.55 -6.97
CA PHE A 50 -18.74 -5.12 -8.29
C PHE A 50 -20.05 -5.56 -8.94
N SER A 51 -20.16 -5.44 -10.26
CA SER A 51 -21.36 -5.83 -11.01
C SER A 51 -20.97 -6.27 -12.42
N GLU A 52 -21.51 -7.39 -12.87
CA GLU A 52 -21.30 -7.92 -14.22
C GLU A 52 -22.59 -7.84 -15.04
N TRP A 53 -22.47 -7.40 -16.29
CA TRP A 53 -23.53 -7.43 -17.29
C TRP A 53 -22.89 -7.70 -18.67
N MET A 54 -22.36 -8.91 -18.80
CA MET A 54 -21.50 -9.32 -19.93
C MET A 54 -22.14 -9.04 -21.30
N GLY A 55 -21.31 -8.64 -22.26
CA GLY A 55 -21.74 -8.33 -23.63
C GLY A 55 -22.09 -6.86 -23.89
N ARG A 56 -22.31 -6.03 -22.84
CA ARG A 56 -22.64 -4.60 -23.00
C ARG A 56 -21.41 -3.70 -23.05
N ALA A 57 -21.51 -2.61 -23.81
CA ALA A 57 -20.47 -1.61 -23.98
C ALA A 57 -20.27 -0.71 -22.73
N PRO A 58 -19.09 -0.08 -22.54
CA PRO A 58 -18.77 0.65 -21.30
C PRO A 58 -19.69 1.83 -20.98
N ASP A 59 -20.26 2.47 -22.01
CA ASP A 59 -21.28 3.51 -21.91
C ASP A 59 -22.61 2.99 -21.36
N LEU A 60 -23.11 1.87 -21.89
CA LEU A 60 -24.31 1.21 -21.36
C LEU A 60 -24.12 0.73 -19.91
N ILE A 61 -22.92 0.29 -19.55
CA ILE A 61 -22.56 -0.07 -18.17
C ILE A 61 -22.57 1.17 -17.25
N GLU A 62 -22.04 2.30 -17.72
CA GLU A 62 -22.03 3.55 -16.96
C GLU A 62 -23.44 4.05 -16.69
N ASP A 63 -24.24 4.28 -17.74
CA ASP A 63 -25.58 4.87 -17.65
C ASP A 63 -26.56 4.01 -16.82
N ASN A 64 -26.46 2.68 -16.91
CA ASN A 64 -27.45 1.76 -16.33
C ASN A 64 -27.01 1.07 -15.03
N ILE A 65 -25.72 1.07 -14.69
CA ILE A 65 -25.19 0.39 -13.49
C ILE A 65 -24.32 1.34 -12.67
N THR A 66 -23.20 1.82 -13.22
CA THR A 66 -22.18 2.54 -12.45
C THR A 66 -22.72 3.87 -11.91
N TYR A 67 -23.28 4.73 -12.77
CA TYR A 67 -23.82 6.02 -12.36
C TYR A 67 -25.01 5.89 -11.38
N PRO A 68 -26.00 4.99 -11.58
CA PRO A 68 -27.02 4.68 -10.56
C PRO A 68 -26.46 4.20 -9.21
N VAL A 69 -25.40 3.39 -9.20
CA VAL A 69 -24.73 2.96 -7.97
C VAL A 69 -24.01 4.14 -7.31
N VAL A 70 -23.13 4.84 -8.03
CA VAL A 70 -22.33 5.97 -7.53
C VAL A 70 -23.21 7.06 -6.93
N SER A 71 -24.21 7.53 -7.69
CA SER A 71 -25.12 8.61 -7.26
C SER A 71 -25.91 8.26 -5.99
N SER A 72 -26.23 6.97 -5.77
CA SER A 72 -26.89 6.51 -4.54
C SER A 72 -25.97 6.50 -3.31
N MET A 73 -24.67 6.31 -3.53
CA MET A 73 -23.65 6.17 -2.47
C MET A 73 -23.16 7.52 -1.96
N LEU A 74 -23.08 8.55 -2.82
CA LEU A 74 -22.67 9.91 -2.43
C LEU A 74 -23.53 10.50 -1.30
N GLY A 75 -24.83 10.21 -1.29
CA GLY A 75 -25.74 10.59 -0.20
C GLY A 75 -25.71 9.65 1.02
N SER A 76 -24.56 9.06 1.36
CA SER A 76 -24.42 8.12 2.49
C SER A 76 -23.52 8.70 3.58
N PRO A 77 -23.83 8.45 4.88
CA PRO A 77 -23.05 9.04 5.97
C PRO A 77 -21.58 8.60 5.93
N ARG A 78 -20.69 9.57 6.15
CA ARG A 78 -19.23 9.40 6.15
C ARG A 78 -18.57 8.96 4.84
N VAL A 79 -19.23 9.15 3.69
CA VAL A 79 -18.59 8.92 2.39
C VAL A 79 -17.80 10.17 1.99
N THR A 80 -16.48 10.01 1.85
CA THR A 80 -15.53 11.06 1.43
C THR A 80 -15.52 11.21 -0.09
N ALA A 81 -15.57 10.09 -0.81
CA ALA A 81 -15.58 10.04 -2.27
C ALA A 81 -16.17 8.72 -2.78
N VAL A 82 -16.65 8.71 -4.02
CA VAL A 82 -17.07 7.49 -4.73
C VAL A 82 -16.48 7.49 -6.13
N ARG A 83 -15.82 6.39 -6.51
CA ARG A 83 -15.13 6.24 -7.80
C ARG A 83 -15.72 5.10 -8.62
N GLY A 84 -16.26 5.40 -9.80
CA GLY A 84 -16.77 4.42 -10.75
C GLY A 84 -15.75 4.08 -11.83
N GLN A 85 -15.76 2.83 -12.30
CA GLN A 85 -15.01 2.37 -13.47
C GLN A 85 -15.88 1.40 -14.27
N SER A 86 -16.28 1.83 -15.46
CA SER A 86 -17.12 1.06 -16.38
C SER A 86 -16.28 0.51 -17.53
N MET A 87 -16.35 -0.80 -17.73
CA MET A 87 -15.62 -1.54 -18.76
C MET A 87 -16.59 -2.45 -19.50
N PHE A 88 -16.16 -3.05 -20.62
CA PHE A 88 -16.99 -3.98 -21.40
C PHE A 88 -17.52 -5.12 -20.51
N GLY A 89 -18.82 -5.10 -20.25
CA GLY A 89 -19.55 -6.04 -19.41
C GLY A 89 -19.32 -5.97 -17.89
N MET A 90 -18.61 -4.97 -17.34
CA MET A 90 -18.22 -4.92 -15.92
C MET A 90 -18.21 -3.51 -15.33
N SER A 91 -18.80 -3.35 -14.14
CA SER A 91 -18.81 -2.13 -13.33
C SER A 91 -18.07 -2.36 -12.01
N PHE A 92 -17.12 -1.48 -11.68
CA PHE A 92 -16.45 -1.43 -10.37
C PHE A 92 -16.74 -0.07 -9.73
N VAL A 93 -17.29 -0.04 -8.52
CA VAL A 93 -17.52 1.20 -7.76
C VAL A 93 -16.84 1.10 -6.39
N ASN A 94 -15.91 2.01 -6.11
CA ASN A 94 -15.19 2.09 -4.85
C ASN A 94 -15.79 3.22 -4.00
N VAL A 95 -16.46 2.87 -2.90
CA VAL A 95 -17.02 3.82 -1.93
C VAL A 95 -15.97 4.05 -0.83
N ILE A 96 -15.46 5.27 -0.68
CA ILE A 96 -14.36 5.63 0.21
C ILE A 96 -14.91 6.45 1.39
N PHE A 97 -14.56 6.07 2.62
CA PHE A 97 -15.11 6.64 3.84
C PHE A 97 -14.16 7.62 4.56
N GLU A 98 -14.70 8.34 5.55
CA GLU A 98 -13.93 9.18 6.48
C GLU A 98 -13.03 8.34 7.39
N ASP A 99 -11.87 8.90 7.77
CA ASP A 99 -10.93 8.30 8.72
C ASP A 99 -11.60 7.84 10.02
N GLY A 100 -11.22 6.65 10.51
CA GLY A 100 -11.76 6.08 11.75
C GLY A 100 -13.18 5.49 11.63
N THR A 101 -13.73 5.38 10.41
CA THR A 101 -14.95 4.62 10.16
C THR A 101 -14.69 3.11 10.26
N ASP A 102 -15.59 2.35 10.90
CA ASP A 102 -15.46 0.89 10.94
C ASP A 102 -15.80 0.25 9.59
N MET A 103 -14.98 -0.72 9.18
CA MET A 103 -15.10 -1.41 7.89
C MET A 103 -16.40 -2.22 7.78
N TYR A 104 -16.82 -2.90 8.85
CA TYR A 104 -18.03 -3.75 8.79
C TYR A 104 -19.32 -2.92 8.88
N TRP A 105 -19.29 -1.80 9.59
CA TRP A 105 -20.32 -0.76 9.55
C TRP A 105 -20.44 -0.16 8.15
N ALA A 106 -19.32 0.22 7.52
CA ALA A 106 -19.29 0.78 6.17
C ALA A 106 -19.88 -0.21 5.15
N ARG A 107 -19.42 -1.47 5.16
CA ARG A 107 -19.96 -2.55 4.32
C ARG A 107 -21.47 -2.75 4.53
N SER A 108 -21.93 -2.63 5.77
CA SER A 108 -23.37 -2.74 6.11
C SER A 108 -24.20 -1.56 5.60
N ARG A 109 -23.66 -0.32 5.62
CA ARG A 109 -24.32 0.86 5.02
C ARG A 109 -24.37 0.79 3.50
N VAL A 110 -23.31 0.31 2.85
CA VAL A 110 -23.32 0.07 1.40
C VAL A 110 -24.32 -1.02 1.02
N LEU A 111 -24.38 -2.14 1.76
CA LEU A 111 -25.35 -3.21 1.51
C LEU A 111 -26.81 -2.74 1.64
N GLU A 112 -27.11 -1.94 2.66
CA GLU A 112 -28.40 -1.27 2.83
C GLU A 112 -28.74 -0.41 1.59
N LYS A 113 -27.82 0.46 1.15
CA LYS A 113 -28.01 1.30 -0.04
C LYS A 113 -28.21 0.48 -1.31
N LEU A 114 -27.40 -0.56 -1.56
CA LEU A 114 -27.56 -1.48 -2.69
C LEU A 114 -28.96 -2.12 -2.72
N SER A 115 -29.49 -2.54 -1.56
CA SER A 115 -30.84 -3.09 -1.48
C SER A 115 -31.92 -2.11 -1.95
N THR A 116 -31.75 -0.80 -1.72
CA THR A 116 -32.71 0.23 -2.14
C THR A 116 -32.68 0.55 -3.64
N ILE A 117 -31.55 0.29 -4.33
CA ILE A 117 -31.39 0.55 -5.76
C ILE A 117 -31.53 -0.69 -6.65
N SER A 118 -31.62 -1.89 -6.07
CA SER A 118 -31.76 -3.16 -6.83
C SER A 118 -32.88 -3.10 -7.89
N ASN A 119 -34.01 -2.45 -7.57
CA ASN A 119 -35.15 -2.26 -8.47
C ASN A 119 -34.94 -1.23 -9.60
N LYS A 120 -33.80 -0.53 -9.62
CA LYS A 120 -33.42 0.44 -10.69
C LYS A 120 -32.42 -0.14 -11.69
N LEU A 121 -31.83 -1.29 -11.40
CA LEU A 121 -30.79 -1.91 -12.21
C LEU A 121 -31.40 -2.84 -13.28
N PRO A 122 -30.68 -3.13 -14.38
CA PRO A 122 -31.17 -4.04 -15.42
C PRO A 122 -31.46 -5.45 -14.90
N GLN A 123 -32.45 -6.12 -15.49
CA GLN A 123 -32.78 -7.49 -15.09
C GLN A 123 -31.58 -8.44 -15.28
N GLY A 124 -31.32 -9.26 -14.26
CA GLY A 124 -30.17 -10.18 -14.21
C GLY A 124 -28.89 -9.56 -13.64
N VAL A 125 -28.82 -8.24 -13.44
CA VAL A 125 -27.67 -7.58 -12.81
C VAL A 125 -27.84 -7.60 -11.28
N THR A 126 -26.93 -8.27 -10.57
CA THR A 126 -26.91 -8.29 -9.10
C THR A 126 -25.56 -7.75 -8.59
N PRO A 127 -25.50 -6.53 -8.05
CA PRO A 127 -24.29 -6.01 -7.43
C PRO A 127 -23.86 -6.85 -6.23
N ILE A 128 -22.58 -7.18 -6.16
CA ILE A 128 -21.96 -7.88 -5.03
C ILE A 128 -20.94 -6.98 -4.34
N LEU A 129 -20.77 -7.18 -3.03
CA LEU A 129 -19.65 -6.57 -2.31
C LEU A 129 -18.36 -7.34 -2.61
N GLY A 130 -17.28 -6.63 -2.88
CA GLY A 130 -15.93 -7.22 -2.94
C GLY A 130 -15.45 -7.75 -1.58
N PRO A 131 -14.25 -8.36 -1.51
CA PRO A 131 -13.70 -8.95 -0.29
C PRO A 131 -13.55 -7.93 0.86
N ASP A 132 -13.34 -8.42 2.09
CA ASP A 132 -13.02 -7.58 3.26
C ASP A 132 -11.53 -7.21 3.33
N ALA A 133 -11.02 -6.72 2.19
CA ALA A 133 -9.63 -6.34 1.94
C ALA A 133 -9.52 -5.28 0.85
N THR A 134 -8.33 -4.68 0.72
CA THR A 134 -8.00 -3.67 -0.31
C THR A 134 -6.86 -4.18 -1.21
N GLY A 135 -6.47 -3.39 -2.23
CA GLY A 135 -5.28 -3.70 -3.04
C GLY A 135 -3.97 -3.76 -2.25
N VAL A 136 -3.92 -3.18 -1.04
CA VAL A 136 -2.77 -3.32 -0.11
C VAL A 136 -2.78 -4.67 0.62
N GLY A 137 -3.88 -5.42 0.57
CA GLY A 137 -4.01 -6.78 1.12
C GLY A 137 -3.29 -7.86 0.32
N TRP A 138 -2.73 -7.58 -0.86
CA TRP A 138 -2.02 -8.55 -1.70
C TRP A 138 -0.67 -8.93 -1.05
N VAL A 139 -0.63 -10.02 -0.28
CA VAL A 139 0.52 -10.36 0.59
C VAL A 139 1.47 -11.40 -0.01
N PHE A 140 0.97 -12.23 -0.92
CA PHE A 140 1.69 -13.34 -1.52
C PHE A 140 1.12 -13.65 -2.91
N GLU A 141 1.98 -13.73 -3.92
CA GLU A 141 1.62 -14.12 -5.29
C GLU A 141 2.46 -15.31 -5.71
N TYR A 142 1.91 -16.15 -6.60
CA TYR A 142 2.58 -17.32 -7.14
C TYR A 142 2.16 -17.61 -8.58
N ALA A 143 3.01 -18.33 -9.30
CA ALA A 143 2.72 -18.96 -10.58
C ALA A 143 2.68 -20.49 -10.44
N LEU A 144 1.83 -21.13 -11.23
CA LEU A 144 1.79 -22.57 -11.44
C LEU A 144 2.52 -22.91 -12.75
N ILE A 145 3.53 -23.76 -12.65
CA ILE A 145 4.28 -24.28 -13.80
C ILE A 145 4.31 -25.80 -13.78
N ASP A 146 4.35 -26.45 -14.94
CA ASP A 146 4.66 -27.87 -15.07
C ASP A 146 5.94 -28.06 -15.90
N LYS A 147 7.01 -28.49 -15.24
CA LYS A 147 8.33 -28.70 -15.89
C LYS A 147 8.39 -29.98 -16.75
N THR A 148 7.33 -30.78 -16.76
CA THR A 148 7.22 -31.98 -17.62
C THR A 148 6.45 -31.72 -18.91
N GLY A 149 5.71 -30.60 -19.00
CA GLY A 149 4.86 -30.28 -20.15
C GLY A 149 3.67 -31.23 -20.34
N HIS A 150 3.33 -32.05 -19.35
CA HIS A 150 2.19 -32.98 -19.42
C HIS A 150 0.85 -32.31 -19.07
N THR A 151 0.89 -31.22 -18.29
CA THR A 151 -0.28 -30.47 -17.83
C THR A 151 -0.48 -29.22 -18.68
N THR A 152 -1.62 -29.09 -19.34
CA THR A 152 -1.96 -27.90 -20.14
C THR A 152 -2.33 -26.70 -19.24
N LEU A 153 -2.21 -25.48 -19.78
CA LEU A 153 -2.68 -24.25 -19.12
C LEU A 153 -4.17 -24.28 -18.74
N GLN A 154 -5.00 -25.06 -19.45
CA GLN A 154 -6.40 -25.28 -19.08
C GLN A 154 -6.52 -26.15 -17.81
N GLN A 155 -5.74 -27.22 -17.72
CA GLN A 155 -5.71 -28.08 -16.53
C GLN A 155 -5.07 -27.37 -15.31
N LEU A 156 -4.05 -26.53 -15.54
CA LEU A 156 -3.48 -25.68 -14.49
C LEU A 156 -4.51 -24.64 -13.99
N GLN A 157 -5.35 -24.08 -14.88
CA GLN A 157 -6.41 -23.15 -14.49
C GLN A 157 -7.49 -23.86 -13.66
N SER A 158 -7.95 -25.03 -14.10
CA SER A 158 -8.88 -25.86 -13.31
C SER A 158 -8.31 -26.24 -11.95
N LEU A 159 -7.03 -26.60 -11.87
CA LEU A 159 -6.34 -26.93 -10.60
C LEU A 159 -6.22 -25.72 -9.68
N GLN A 160 -5.95 -24.53 -10.24
CA GLN A 160 -5.97 -23.28 -9.50
C GLN A 160 -7.36 -23.02 -8.93
N ASP A 161 -8.39 -22.98 -9.78
CA ASP A 161 -9.72 -22.53 -9.40
C ASP A 161 -10.49 -23.50 -8.49
N TRP A 162 -10.35 -24.82 -8.71
CA TRP A 162 -11.16 -25.84 -8.02
C TRP A 162 -10.42 -26.58 -6.89
N ASN A 163 -9.10 -26.46 -6.79
CA ASN A 163 -8.31 -27.08 -5.71
C ASN A 163 -7.54 -26.05 -4.88
N ILE A 164 -6.64 -25.29 -5.51
CA ILE A 164 -5.68 -24.43 -4.78
C ILE A 164 -6.40 -23.20 -4.19
N ARG A 165 -7.28 -22.53 -4.95
CA ARG A 165 -8.10 -21.38 -4.53
C ARG A 165 -8.79 -21.67 -3.19
N TYR A 166 -9.59 -22.73 -3.12
CA TYR A 166 -10.29 -23.12 -1.89
C TYR A 166 -9.36 -23.59 -0.76
N ALA A 167 -8.28 -24.30 -1.08
CA ALA A 167 -7.37 -24.82 -0.07
C ALA A 167 -6.53 -23.73 0.63
N LEU A 168 -6.26 -22.62 -0.07
CA LEU A 168 -5.61 -21.42 0.48
C LEU A 168 -6.62 -20.43 1.08
N GLN A 169 -7.80 -20.25 0.49
CA GLN A 169 -8.85 -19.38 1.05
C GLN A 169 -9.39 -19.89 2.40
N ALA A 170 -9.24 -21.19 2.69
CA ALA A 170 -9.51 -21.78 4.01
C ALA A 170 -8.49 -21.39 5.10
N VAL A 171 -7.39 -20.70 4.79
CA VAL A 171 -6.39 -20.28 5.78
C VAL A 171 -6.89 -19.07 6.59
N PRO A 172 -6.89 -19.13 7.94
CA PRO A 172 -7.35 -18.01 8.78
C PRO A 172 -6.62 -16.70 8.46
N GLY A 173 -7.38 -15.64 8.24
CA GLY A 173 -6.88 -14.30 7.89
C GLY A 173 -6.80 -14.01 6.39
N VAL A 174 -6.94 -15.01 5.52
CA VAL A 174 -7.22 -14.79 4.10
C VAL A 174 -8.64 -14.23 3.93
N ALA A 175 -8.81 -13.29 3.00
CA ALA A 175 -10.10 -12.79 2.53
C ALA A 175 -10.48 -13.46 1.20
N GLU A 176 -9.55 -13.45 0.24
CA GLU A 176 -9.77 -13.94 -1.12
C GLU A 176 -8.49 -14.59 -1.66
N VAL A 177 -8.67 -15.54 -2.57
CA VAL A 177 -7.61 -16.06 -3.43
C VAL A 177 -8.13 -15.95 -4.86
N ALA A 178 -7.42 -15.24 -5.72
CA ALA A 178 -7.84 -14.95 -7.09
C ALA A 178 -6.81 -15.48 -8.10
N SER A 179 -7.27 -15.90 -9.28
CA SER A 179 -6.42 -16.42 -10.35
C SER A 179 -6.16 -15.40 -11.46
N VAL A 180 -5.14 -15.62 -12.28
CA VAL A 180 -4.84 -14.80 -13.46
C VAL A 180 -4.17 -15.64 -14.55
N GLY A 181 -4.35 -15.26 -15.81
CA GLY A 181 -3.81 -16.00 -16.96
C GLY A 181 -4.60 -17.26 -17.27
N GLY A 182 -3.89 -18.30 -17.74
CA GLY A 182 -4.48 -19.60 -18.06
C GLY A 182 -5.54 -19.59 -19.17
N PHE A 183 -6.32 -20.68 -19.20
CA PHE A 183 -7.47 -20.85 -20.08
C PHE A 183 -8.61 -21.54 -19.31
N VAL A 184 -9.65 -20.80 -18.92
CA VAL A 184 -10.86 -21.42 -18.36
C VAL A 184 -11.49 -22.32 -19.43
N LYS A 185 -11.81 -23.57 -19.07
CA LYS A 185 -12.46 -24.56 -19.94
C LYS A 185 -13.89 -24.12 -20.25
N GLU A 186 -14.25 -24.14 -21.54
CA GLU A 186 -15.58 -23.78 -22.05
C GLU A 186 -16.09 -24.86 -23.00
N TYR A 187 -17.37 -25.22 -22.89
CA TYR A 187 -18.07 -26.10 -23.82
C TYR A 187 -18.67 -25.26 -24.95
N GLN A 188 -18.01 -25.28 -26.10
CA GLN A 188 -18.30 -24.39 -27.23
C GLN A 188 -19.15 -25.13 -28.26
N VAL A 189 -20.39 -24.69 -28.41
CA VAL A 189 -21.32 -25.13 -29.46
C VAL A 189 -21.19 -24.13 -30.62
N ASP A 190 -20.35 -24.46 -31.59
CA ASP A 190 -20.12 -23.67 -32.79
C ASP A 190 -21.04 -24.17 -33.93
N LEU A 191 -22.05 -23.36 -34.26
CA LEU A 191 -23.14 -23.69 -35.18
C LEU A 191 -22.86 -23.28 -36.62
N ASP A 192 -23.51 -23.99 -37.54
CA ASP A 192 -23.51 -23.80 -38.99
C ASP A 192 -24.86 -23.20 -39.45
N PRO A 193 -24.92 -21.91 -39.85
CA PRO A 193 -26.16 -21.24 -40.24
C PRO A 193 -26.75 -21.76 -41.56
N ASP A 194 -25.97 -22.47 -42.39
CA ASP A 194 -26.47 -23.13 -43.59
C ASP A 194 -27.26 -24.39 -43.24
N ARG A 195 -26.76 -25.18 -42.28
CA ARG A 195 -27.50 -26.35 -41.76
C ARG A 195 -28.74 -25.96 -40.95
N LEU A 196 -28.66 -24.92 -40.12
CA LEU A 196 -29.82 -24.42 -39.37
C LEU A 196 -30.97 -24.03 -40.30
N ALA A 197 -30.68 -23.26 -41.34
CA ALA A 197 -31.67 -22.85 -42.35
C ALA A 197 -32.21 -24.04 -43.15
N ALA A 198 -31.34 -24.95 -43.62
CA ALA A 198 -31.73 -26.13 -44.40
C ALA A 198 -32.64 -27.11 -43.63
N LEU A 199 -32.58 -27.07 -42.29
CA LEU A 199 -33.41 -27.89 -41.40
C LEU A 199 -34.60 -27.12 -40.77
N GLY A 200 -34.75 -25.82 -41.06
CA GLY A 200 -35.81 -24.97 -40.52
C GLY A 200 -35.71 -24.73 -39.01
N ILE A 201 -34.51 -24.72 -38.44
CA ILE A 201 -34.27 -24.61 -36.99
C ILE A 201 -33.75 -23.20 -36.66
N PRO A 202 -34.53 -22.36 -35.96
CA PRO A 202 -34.07 -21.05 -35.51
C PRO A 202 -33.08 -21.16 -34.35
N LEU A 203 -32.18 -20.18 -34.23
CA LEU A 203 -31.11 -20.17 -33.23
C LEU A 203 -31.62 -20.21 -31.78
N SER A 204 -32.71 -19.50 -31.49
CA SER A 204 -33.38 -19.50 -30.18
C SER A 204 -33.77 -20.90 -29.70
N LYS A 205 -34.23 -21.77 -30.61
CA LYS A 205 -34.58 -23.17 -30.31
C LYS A 205 -33.36 -24.01 -29.93
N VAL A 206 -32.17 -23.68 -30.45
CA VAL A 206 -30.92 -24.33 -30.07
C VAL A 206 -30.51 -23.91 -28.65
N VAL A 207 -30.61 -22.62 -28.34
CA VAL A 207 -30.38 -22.08 -26.99
C VAL A 207 -31.31 -22.75 -25.97
N GLU A 208 -32.61 -22.81 -26.27
CA GLU A 208 -33.61 -23.47 -25.42
C GLU A 208 -33.31 -24.96 -25.23
N ALA A 209 -33.08 -25.71 -26.32
CA ALA A 209 -32.85 -27.15 -26.24
C ALA A 209 -31.57 -27.50 -25.46
N VAL A 210 -30.48 -26.74 -25.63
CA VAL A 210 -29.24 -26.93 -24.84
C VAL A 210 -29.48 -26.61 -23.36
N LYS A 211 -30.22 -25.53 -23.07
CA LYS A 211 -30.57 -25.12 -21.70
C LYS A 211 -31.47 -26.13 -20.98
N MET A 212 -32.44 -26.72 -21.67
CA MET A 212 -33.33 -27.76 -21.13
C MET A 212 -32.63 -29.12 -20.96
N SER A 213 -31.57 -29.39 -21.72
CA SER A 213 -30.88 -30.69 -21.74
C SER A 213 -29.71 -30.81 -20.74
N ASN A 214 -29.66 -29.93 -19.72
CA ASN A 214 -28.59 -29.91 -18.72
C ASN A 214 -29.13 -29.70 -17.30
N ALA A 215 -30.01 -30.59 -16.85
CA ALA A 215 -30.61 -30.54 -15.52
C ALA A 215 -30.89 -31.94 -14.95
N ASP A 216 -30.63 -32.14 -13.65
CA ASP A 216 -31.14 -33.28 -12.87
C ASP A 216 -32.47 -32.89 -12.19
N VAL A 217 -33.38 -33.87 -12.00
CA VAL A 217 -34.72 -33.64 -11.41
C VAL A 217 -35.02 -34.62 -10.26
N GLY A 218 -35.65 -34.12 -9.19
CA GLY A 218 -36.05 -34.92 -8.04
C GLY A 218 -37.51 -35.38 -8.14
N GLY A 219 -37.74 -36.70 -8.14
CA GLY A 219 -39.08 -37.31 -8.23
C GLY A 219 -39.73 -37.62 -6.87
N ARG A 220 -39.27 -36.98 -5.80
CA ARG A 220 -39.61 -37.29 -4.39
C ARG A 220 -39.22 -38.75 -4.00
N ILE A 221 -40.01 -39.38 -3.14
CA ILE A 221 -39.78 -40.70 -2.56
C ILE A 221 -40.85 -41.65 -3.06
N LEU A 222 -40.45 -42.88 -3.41
CA LEU A 222 -41.31 -44.01 -3.65
C LEU A 222 -41.10 -45.02 -2.51
N GLU A 223 -42.13 -45.31 -1.72
CA GLU A 223 -42.05 -46.39 -0.74
C GLU A 223 -42.24 -47.74 -1.43
N VAL A 224 -41.32 -48.69 -1.18
CA VAL A 224 -41.42 -50.08 -1.66
C VAL A 224 -41.09 -51.00 -0.50
N SER A 225 -42.02 -51.88 -0.13
CA SER A 225 -41.84 -52.87 0.95
C SER A 225 -41.36 -52.28 2.27
N GLY A 226 -41.92 -51.14 2.71
CA GLY A 226 -41.52 -50.45 3.94
C GLY A 226 -40.17 -49.72 3.85
N THR A 227 -39.61 -49.54 2.66
CA THR A 227 -38.33 -48.85 2.43
C THR A 227 -38.50 -47.68 1.46
N GLU A 228 -38.05 -46.49 1.88
CA GLU A 228 -38.05 -45.28 1.06
C GLU A 228 -36.98 -45.31 -0.04
N HIS A 229 -37.41 -45.18 -1.29
CA HIS A 229 -36.53 -45.08 -2.46
C HIS A 229 -36.57 -43.67 -3.07
N TYR A 230 -35.43 -42.98 -3.07
CA TYR A 230 -35.31 -41.62 -3.61
C TYR A 230 -35.30 -41.63 -5.15
N VAL A 231 -36.36 -41.10 -5.76
CA VAL A 231 -36.53 -41.03 -7.22
C VAL A 231 -35.74 -39.83 -7.76
N ARG A 232 -34.88 -40.07 -8.76
CA ARG A 232 -34.03 -39.03 -9.38
C ARG A 232 -33.85 -39.26 -10.88
N GLY A 233 -34.14 -38.23 -11.67
CA GLY A 233 -33.75 -38.14 -13.08
C GLY A 233 -32.36 -37.52 -13.21
N ARG A 234 -31.49 -38.14 -14.00
CA ARG A 234 -30.13 -37.67 -14.27
C ARG A 234 -30.04 -37.13 -15.70
N GLY A 235 -29.81 -35.84 -15.86
CA GLY A 235 -29.76 -35.12 -17.13
C GLY A 235 -28.62 -34.11 -17.25
N TYR A 236 -27.73 -33.97 -16.26
CA TYR A 236 -26.52 -33.14 -16.43
C TYR A 236 -25.57 -33.65 -17.52
N VAL A 237 -25.12 -32.71 -18.36
CA VAL A 237 -24.03 -32.86 -19.33
C VAL A 237 -22.70 -33.09 -18.60
N LYS A 238 -21.93 -34.07 -19.07
CA LYS A 238 -20.59 -34.41 -18.55
C LYS A 238 -19.51 -34.28 -19.61
N ASN A 239 -19.84 -34.59 -20.86
CA ASN A 239 -18.90 -34.60 -21.97
C ASN A 239 -19.52 -34.00 -23.25
N PRO A 240 -18.71 -33.56 -24.24
CA PRO A 240 -19.24 -32.94 -25.47
C PRO A 240 -20.21 -33.82 -26.25
N HIS A 241 -20.04 -35.14 -26.19
CA HIS A 241 -20.87 -36.13 -26.87
C HIS A 241 -22.21 -36.38 -26.15
N ASP A 242 -22.47 -35.75 -24.99
CA ASP A 242 -23.82 -35.59 -24.43
C ASP A 242 -24.56 -34.45 -25.14
N LEU A 243 -23.90 -33.29 -25.29
CA LEU A 243 -24.44 -32.11 -26.00
C LEU A 243 -24.72 -32.41 -27.48
N GLU A 244 -23.85 -33.17 -28.16
CA GLU A 244 -24.07 -33.62 -29.55
C GLU A 244 -25.42 -34.33 -29.79
N LYS A 245 -26.00 -34.92 -28.73
CA LYS A 245 -27.26 -35.68 -28.75
C LYS A 245 -28.49 -34.85 -28.36
N VAL A 246 -28.32 -33.58 -28.03
CA VAL A 246 -29.43 -32.66 -27.75
C VAL A 246 -30.37 -32.62 -28.96
N VAL A 247 -31.66 -32.89 -28.72
CA VAL A 247 -32.68 -33.00 -29.76
C VAL A 247 -33.25 -31.61 -30.06
N LEU A 248 -33.14 -31.17 -31.31
CA LEU A 248 -33.64 -29.88 -31.81
C LEU A 248 -34.99 -29.99 -32.51
N GLY A 249 -35.42 -31.21 -32.81
CA GLY A 249 -36.70 -31.53 -33.46
C GLY A 249 -36.66 -32.91 -34.10
N ALA A 250 -37.62 -33.17 -34.99
CA ALA A 250 -37.62 -34.34 -35.87
C ALA A 250 -38.08 -33.94 -37.27
N HIS A 251 -37.53 -34.58 -38.28
CA HIS A 251 -37.89 -34.41 -39.69
C HIS A 251 -38.24 -35.78 -40.27
N MET A 252 -39.47 -35.96 -40.75
CA MET A 252 -40.02 -37.25 -41.23
C MET A 252 -39.73 -38.42 -40.26
N GLY A 253 -39.93 -38.21 -38.96
CA GLY A 253 -39.68 -39.21 -37.90
C GLY A 253 -38.21 -39.40 -37.50
N THR A 254 -37.25 -38.85 -38.25
CA THR A 254 -35.82 -38.90 -37.89
C THR A 254 -35.48 -37.74 -36.95
N PRO A 255 -34.87 -37.97 -35.77
CA PRO A 255 -34.52 -36.90 -34.84
C PRO A 255 -33.38 -36.04 -35.39
N VAL A 256 -33.55 -34.72 -35.32
CA VAL A 256 -32.50 -33.74 -35.65
C VAL A 256 -31.75 -33.40 -34.37
N LEU A 257 -30.44 -33.69 -34.35
CA LEU A 257 -29.58 -33.56 -33.19
C LEU A 257 -28.62 -32.37 -33.34
N LEU A 258 -28.06 -31.87 -32.24
CA LEU A 258 -27.14 -30.73 -32.25
C LEU A 258 -25.93 -30.93 -33.18
N ARG A 259 -25.35 -32.14 -33.19
CA ARG A 259 -24.27 -32.53 -34.12
C ARG A 259 -24.62 -32.44 -35.61
N ASN A 260 -25.92 -32.37 -35.94
CA ASN A 260 -26.38 -32.23 -37.33
C ASN A 260 -26.28 -30.77 -37.80
N VAL A 261 -26.33 -29.79 -36.87
CA VAL A 261 -26.35 -28.34 -37.16
C VAL A 261 -25.08 -27.59 -36.71
N GLY A 262 -24.13 -28.26 -36.06
CA GLY A 262 -22.90 -27.65 -35.57
C GLY A 262 -21.94 -28.66 -34.95
N ALA A 263 -20.81 -28.17 -34.47
CA ALA A 263 -19.82 -28.95 -33.75
C ALA A 263 -19.79 -28.54 -32.26
N VAL A 264 -19.69 -29.52 -31.36
CA VAL A 264 -19.42 -29.28 -29.94
C VAL A 264 -17.95 -29.57 -29.67
N ARG A 265 -17.23 -28.61 -29.12
CA ARG A 265 -15.82 -28.78 -28.73
C ARG A 265 -15.55 -28.19 -27.36
N ILE A 266 -14.48 -28.66 -26.72
CA ILE A 266 -13.91 -27.99 -25.55
C ILE A 266 -12.92 -26.95 -26.07
N GLY A 267 -13.01 -25.73 -25.56
CA GLY A 267 -12.11 -24.63 -25.91
C GLY A 267 -11.81 -23.72 -24.72
N PRO A 268 -11.03 -22.64 -24.93
CA PRO A 268 -10.82 -21.60 -23.94
C PRO A 268 -11.98 -20.60 -23.94
N ALA A 269 -12.39 -20.14 -22.76
CA ALA A 269 -13.24 -18.96 -22.59
C ALA A 269 -12.49 -17.65 -22.93
N GLN A 270 -13.20 -16.53 -23.01
CA GLN A 270 -12.59 -15.22 -23.24
C GLN A 270 -11.71 -14.80 -22.04
N ARG A 271 -10.40 -14.67 -22.26
CA ARG A 271 -9.46 -14.20 -21.23
C ARG A 271 -9.74 -12.75 -20.80
N ARG A 272 -9.67 -12.48 -19.49
CA ARG A 272 -9.73 -11.13 -18.88
C ARG A 272 -8.40 -10.68 -18.25
N GLY A 273 -7.45 -11.60 -18.13
CA GLY A 273 -6.06 -11.35 -17.80
C GLY A 273 -5.13 -12.38 -18.45
N LEU A 274 -3.84 -12.05 -18.50
CA LEU A 274 -2.74 -12.88 -18.98
C LEU A 274 -1.60 -12.79 -17.94
N ALA A 275 -0.90 -13.89 -17.71
CA ALA A 275 0.28 -13.94 -16.86
C ALA A 275 1.44 -14.65 -17.57
N ASP A 276 2.65 -14.12 -17.44
CA ASP A 276 3.92 -14.70 -17.92
C ASP A 276 4.90 -14.83 -16.73
N LEU A 277 5.85 -15.75 -16.82
CA LEU A 277 6.90 -15.95 -15.81
C LEU A 277 8.28 -15.97 -16.48
N ASP A 278 9.16 -15.07 -16.02
CA ASP A 278 10.55 -14.90 -16.46
C ASP A 278 10.75 -14.67 -17.98
N GLY A 279 9.67 -14.47 -18.75
CA GLY A 279 9.71 -14.42 -20.21
C GLY A 279 9.84 -15.80 -20.87
N GLU A 280 9.66 -16.89 -20.11
CA GLU A 280 9.71 -18.27 -20.60
C GLU A 280 8.35 -18.74 -21.18
N GLY A 281 7.24 -18.07 -20.83
CA GLY A 281 5.92 -18.26 -21.44
C GLY A 281 4.72 -17.97 -20.53
N GLU A 282 3.53 -18.05 -21.12
CA GLU A 282 2.26 -17.88 -20.39
C GLU A 282 2.10 -18.93 -19.27
N VAL A 283 1.61 -18.50 -18.11
CA VAL A 283 1.38 -19.32 -16.90
C VAL A 283 -0.03 -19.11 -16.33
N VAL A 284 -0.35 -19.88 -15.28
CA VAL A 284 -1.50 -19.61 -14.39
C VAL A 284 -0.97 -19.00 -13.10
N GLY A 285 -1.36 -17.78 -12.81
CA GLY A 285 -1.01 -17.07 -11.58
C GLY A 285 -2.11 -17.16 -10.51
N GLY A 286 -1.72 -16.90 -9.26
CA GLY A 286 -2.62 -16.73 -8.13
C GLY A 286 -2.12 -15.69 -7.13
N VAL A 287 -3.02 -14.85 -6.63
CA VAL A 287 -2.75 -13.90 -5.53
C VAL A 287 -3.55 -14.30 -4.29
N VAL A 288 -2.92 -14.20 -3.12
CA VAL A 288 -3.56 -14.34 -1.81
C VAL A 288 -3.74 -12.96 -1.21
N VAL A 289 -5.00 -12.60 -0.95
CA VAL A 289 -5.40 -11.32 -0.37
C VAL A 289 -5.70 -11.52 1.12
N ALA A 290 -4.89 -10.92 1.98
CA ALA A 290 -5.12 -10.89 3.42
C ALA A 290 -6.24 -9.89 3.78
N ARG A 291 -7.05 -10.25 4.78
CA ARG A 291 -8.10 -9.40 5.35
C ARG A 291 -7.51 -8.17 6.02
N SER A 292 -8.13 -7.00 5.84
CA SER A 292 -7.71 -5.76 6.49
C SER A 292 -7.63 -5.90 8.01
N GLY A 293 -6.57 -5.35 8.61
CA GLY A 293 -6.31 -5.45 10.05
C GLY A 293 -5.79 -6.80 10.56
N THR A 294 -5.49 -7.78 9.68
CA THR A 294 -4.84 -9.04 10.09
C THR A 294 -3.31 -8.96 10.03
N ASN A 295 -2.63 -9.82 10.79
CA ASN A 295 -1.16 -9.90 10.78
C ASN A 295 -0.67 -10.57 9.49
N ALA A 296 -0.19 -9.76 8.54
CA ALA A 296 0.26 -10.21 7.22
C ALA A 296 1.32 -11.32 7.30
N LEU A 297 2.31 -11.20 8.20
CA LEU A 297 3.36 -12.21 8.37
C LEU A 297 2.79 -13.57 8.80
N GLN A 298 1.85 -13.56 9.75
CA GLN A 298 1.20 -14.78 10.23
C GLN A 298 0.33 -15.44 9.14
N VAL A 299 -0.37 -14.65 8.33
CA VAL A 299 -1.16 -15.18 7.19
C VAL A 299 -0.23 -15.79 6.14
N ILE A 300 0.87 -15.12 5.77
CA ILE A 300 1.83 -15.64 4.78
C ILE A 300 2.49 -16.94 5.27
N ASP A 301 2.91 -17.02 6.53
CA ASP A 301 3.51 -18.22 7.10
C ASP A 301 2.52 -19.41 7.11
N ALA A 302 1.24 -19.16 7.42
CA ALA A 302 0.19 -20.18 7.36
C ALA A 302 -0.15 -20.61 5.92
N VAL A 303 -0.18 -19.67 4.98
CA VAL A 303 -0.34 -19.93 3.53
C VAL A 303 0.83 -20.78 3.01
N LYS A 304 2.06 -20.48 3.39
CA LYS A 304 3.26 -21.27 3.04
C LYS A 304 3.18 -22.68 3.59
N ALA A 305 2.84 -22.86 4.86
CA ALA A 305 2.64 -24.18 5.45
C ALA A 305 1.57 -24.99 4.68
N ARG A 306 0.46 -24.35 4.32
CA ARG A 306 -0.60 -24.95 3.50
C ARG A 306 -0.16 -25.30 2.08
N ILE A 307 0.74 -24.52 1.48
CA ILE A 307 1.37 -24.83 0.18
C ILE A 307 2.28 -26.06 0.29
N GLU A 308 3.07 -26.22 1.36
CA GLU A 308 3.90 -27.41 1.58
C GLU A 308 3.05 -28.69 1.75
N GLU A 309 1.90 -28.60 2.43
CA GLU A 309 0.91 -29.69 2.47
C GLU A 309 0.37 -30.01 1.06
N LEU A 310 -0.05 -28.98 0.32
CA LEU A 310 -0.63 -29.13 -1.02
C LEU A 310 0.33 -29.75 -2.03
N LYS A 311 1.64 -29.48 -1.95
CA LYS A 311 2.66 -30.08 -2.85
C LYS A 311 2.61 -31.61 -2.89
N GLN A 312 2.19 -32.28 -1.81
CA GLN A 312 2.05 -33.73 -1.76
C GLN A 312 0.84 -34.25 -2.56
N THR A 313 -0.12 -33.36 -2.88
CA THR A 313 -1.36 -33.66 -3.60
C THR A 313 -1.38 -33.14 -5.04
N LEU A 314 -0.40 -32.32 -5.44
CA LEU A 314 -0.29 -31.81 -6.81
C LEU A 314 0.04 -32.93 -7.82
N PRO A 315 -0.40 -32.82 -9.09
CA PRO A 315 0.03 -33.72 -10.15
C PRO A 315 1.56 -33.70 -10.33
N LYS A 316 2.15 -34.87 -10.63
CA LYS A 316 3.60 -34.99 -10.85
C LYS A 316 4.06 -34.05 -11.97
N GLY A 317 4.97 -33.12 -11.64
CA GLY A 317 5.50 -32.11 -12.56
C GLY A 317 5.07 -30.69 -12.21
N VAL A 318 3.87 -30.52 -11.65
CA VAL A 318 3.30 -29.23 -11.26
C VAL A 318 4.01 -28.66 -10.01
N GLN A 319 4.40 -27.40 -10.06
CA GLN A 319 5.08 -26.67 -8.99
C GLN A 319 4.42 -25.31 -8.76
N ILE A 320 4.16 -24.98 -7.49
CA ILE A 320 3.79 -23.62 -7.05
C ILE A 320 5.10 -22.85 -6.83
N VAL A 321 5.33 -21.81 -7.64
CA VAL A 321 6.51 -20.94 -7.55
C VAL A 321 6.07 -19.56 -7.04
N PRO A 322 6.55 -19.08 -5.89
CA PRO A 322 6.22 -17.73 -5.43
C PRO A 322 6.82 -16.67 -6.36
N THR A 323 6.03 -15.66 -6.70
CA THR A 323 6.40 -14.52 -7.56
C THR A 323 6.47 -13.20 -6.77
N TYR A 324 5.69 -13.09 -5.69
CA TYR A 324 5.79 -12.02 -4.69
C TYR A 324 5.61 -12.60 -3.28
N ASP A 325 6.42 -12.15 -2.32
CA ASP A 325 6.36 -12.61 -0.93
C ASP A 325 6.72 -11.49 0.06
N ARG A 326 5.69 -10.83 0.60
CA ARG A 326 5.87 -9.70 1.55
C ARG A 326 6.59 -10.10 2.84
N SER A 327 6.59 -11.39 3.22
CA SER A 327 7.25 -11.83 4.46
C SER A 327 8.77 -11.68 4.41
N THR A 328 9.37 -11.65 3.21
CA THR A 328 10.80 -11.33 3.02
C THR A 328 11.11 -9.92 3.52
N LEU A 329 10.36 -8.92 3.04
CA LEU A 329 10.47 -7.51 3.44
C LEU A 329 10.18 -7.32 4.93
N ILE A 330 9.14 -7.97 5.47
CA ILE A 330 8.81 -7.88 6.91
C ILE A 330 9.97 -8.43 7.75
N ARG A 331 10.50 -9.62 7.42
CA ARG A 331 11.63 -10.23 8.16
C ARG A 331 12.91 -9.41 8.04
N ALA A 332 13.23 -8.90 6.85
CA ALA A 332 14.38 -8.01 6.64
C ALA A 332 14.24 -6.71 7.46
N SER A 333 13.05 -6.11 7.50
CA SER A 333 12.77 -4.92 8.32
C SER A 333 12.98 -5.17 9.82
N ILE A 334 12.59 -6.35 10.31
CA ILE A 334 12.79 -6.78 11.70
C ILE A 334 14.26 -7.11 11.99
N GLU A 335 15.01 -7.61 11.01
CA GLU A 335 16.44 -7.88 11.15
C GLU A 335 17.25 -6.58 11.16
N THR A 336 17.02 -5.68 10.19
CA THR A 336 17.58 -4.32 10.18
C THR A 336 17.29 -3.60 11.48
N LEU A 337 16.03 -3.63 11.95
CA LEU A 337 15.66 -3.11 13.27
C LEU A 337 16.57 -3.64 14.38
N LYS A 338 16.63 -4.97 14.50
CA LYS A 338 17.29 -5.64 15.61
C LYS A 338 18.78 -5.31 15.60
N HIS A 339 19.39 -5.19 14.42
CA HIS A 339 20.74 -4.70 14.27
C HIS A 339 20.88 -3.24 14.69
N THR A 340 20.10 -2.31 14.14
CA THR A 340 20.19 -0.88 14.48
C THR A 340 19.97 -0.60 15.96
N LEU A 341 18.98 -1.20 16.62
CA LEU A 341 18.76 -1.01 18.07
C LEU A 341 19.91 -1.58 18.93
N ILE A 342 20.56 -2.66 18.49
CA ILE A 342 21.73 -3.22 19.18
C ILE A 342 22.96 -2.34 18.94
N GLU A 343 23.15 -1.85 17.71
CA GLU A 343 24.23 -0.93 17.34
C GLU A 343 24.11 0.40 18.08
N GLU A 344 22.92 1.02 18.11
CA GLU A 344 22.63 2.21 18.90
C GLU A 344 22.94 1.98 20.38
N LEU A 345 22.42 0.91 20.99
CA LEU A 345 22.66 0.60 22.40
C LEU A 345 24.15 0.37 22.70
N ILE A 346 24.89 -0.29 21.81
CA ILE A 346 26.34 -0.51 21.95
C ILE A 346 27.11 0.79 21.80
N VAL A 347 26.84 1.58 20.76
CA VAL A 347 27.50 2.88 20.50
C VAL A 347 27.26 3.84 21.66
N VAL A 348 26.01 3.97 22.10
CA VAL A 348 25.63 4.74 23.30
C VAL A 348 26.40 4.26 24.53
N THR A 349 26.38 2.95 24.82
CA THR A 349 27.07 2.40 25.99
C THR A 349 28.57 2.63 25.94
N LEU A 350 29.19 2.54 24.75
CA LEU A 350 30.61 2.78 24.53
C LEU A 350 30.98 4.26 24.67
N VAL A 351 30.18 5.17 24.12
CA VAL A 351 30.35 6.63 24.29
C VAL A 351 30.25 7.00 25.77
N ILE A 352 29.24 6.50 26.49
CA ILE A 352 29.09 6.74 27.93
C ILE A 352 30.27 6.15 28.73
N LEU A 353 30.80 4.98 28.33
CA LEU A 353 32.00 4.39 28.94
C LEU A 353 33.26 5.24 28.72
N LEU A 354 33.38 5.83 27.52
CA LEU A 354 34.51 6.67 27.11
C LEU A 354 34.53 8.03 27.82
N PHE A 355 33.36 8.64 28.03
CA PHE A 355 33.24 9.89 28.79
C PHE A 355 33.42 9.67 30.30
N LEU A 356 32.67 8.73 30.90
CA LEU A 356 32.68 8.51 32.36
C LEU A 356 33.91 7.74 32.88
N LEU A 357 34.61 6.99 32.02
CA LEU A 357 35.76 6.12 32.34
C LEU A 357 35.55 5.16 33.54
N HIS A 358 34.31 4.89 33.94
CA HIS A 358 33.94 4.11 35.11
C HIS A 358 32.79 3.14 34.78
N PHE A 359 33.15 1.93 34.36
CA PHE A 359 32.26 0.88 33.85
C PHE A 359 30.96 0.67 34.66
N ARG A 360 31.04 0.67 36.00
CA ARG A 360 29.86 0.49 36.86
C ARG A 360 28.86 1.66 36.78
N SER A 361 29.32 2.87 36.50
CA SER A 361 28.45 4.02 36.27
C SER A 361 27.78 3.97 34.91
N THR A 362 28.47 3.47 33.88
CA THR A 362 27.91 3.19 32.54
C THR A 362 26.75 2.18 32.58
N LEU A 363 26.77 1.21 33.50
CA LEU A 363 25.66 0.25 33.67
C LEU A 363 24.33 0.91 34.08
N VAL A 364 24.33 2.13 34.61
CA VAL A 364 23.11 2.83 35.03
C VAL A 364 22.25 3.25 33.82
N PRO A 365 22.75 4.04 32.85
CA PRO A 365 22.03 4.32 31.60
C PRO A 365 21.87 3.08 30.70
N ALA A 366 22.88 2.20 30.63
CA ALA A 366 22.82 1.02 29.77
C ALA A 366 21.69 0.02 30.15
N LEU A 367 21.25 0.02 31.42
CA LEU A 367 20.05 -0.72 31.86
C LEU A 367 18.75 0.10 31.72
N LEU A 368 18.81 1.43 31.81
CA LEU A 368 17.64 2.29 31.71
C LEU A 368 16.99 2.21 30.33
N LEU A 369 17.79 2.32 29.27
CA LEU A 369 17.28 2.47 27.90
C LEU A 369 16.52 1.22 27.41
N PRO A 370 17.03 -0.02 27.53
CA PRO A 370 16.29 -1.20 27.08
C PRO A 370 15.01 -1.44 27.90
N ILE A 371 15.01 -1.08 29.19
CA ILE A 371 13.83 -1.21 30.05
C ILE A 371 12.76 -0.19 29.62
N ALA A 372 13.11 1.07 29.39
CA ALA A 372 12.16 2.09 28.91
C ALA A 372 11.50 1.69 27.58
N VAL A 373 12.29 1.15 26.64
CA VAL A 373 11.80 0.63 25.35
C VAL A 373 10.91 -0.59 25.54
N LEU A 374 11.27 -1.56 26.39
CA LEU A 374 10.44 -2.74 26.66
C LEU A 374 9.10 -2.39 27.30
N LEU A 375 9.03 -1.35 28.15
CA LEU A 375 7.76 -0.89 28.73
C LEU A 375 6.85 -0.23 27.67
N ALA A 376 7.41 0.43 26.65
CA ALA A 376 6.63 1.05 25.57
C ALA A 376 5.76 0.05 24.79
N PHE A 377 6.17 -1.22 24.70
CA PHE A 377 5.37 -2.28 24.06
C PHE A 377 4.07 -2.62 24.81
N ILE A 378 3.93 -2.25 26.09
CA ILE A 378 2.70 -2.50 26.87
C ILE A 378 1.52 -1.69 26.29
N PRO A 379 1.55 -0.33 26.26
CA PRO A 379 0.46 0.44 25.65
C PRO A 379 0.35 0.19 24.14
N MET A 380 1.44 -0.03 23.41
CA MET A 380 1.38 -0.37 21.97
C MET A 380 0.46 -1.56 21.71
N LYS A 381 0.65 -2.67 22.46
CA LYS A 381 -0.18 -3.87 22.33
C LYS A 381 -1.64 -3.60 22.69
N HIS A 382 -1.90 -2.81 23.75
CA HIS A 382 -3.27 -2.46 24.16
C HIS A 382 -3.98 -1.52 23.17
N MET A 383 -3.24 -0.77 22.36
CA MET A 383 -3.76 0.12 21.31
C MET A 383 -3.78 -0.53 19.92
N GLY A 384 -3.37 -1.81 19.78
CA GLY A 384 -3.30 -2.51 18.50
C GLY A 384 -2.22 -2.00 17.54
N LEU A 385 -1.25 -1.20 18.02
CA LEU A 385 -0.19 -0.65 17.18
C LEU A 385 0.76 -1.77 16.73
N THR A 386 0.99 -1.88 15.41
CA THR A 386 1.94 -2.85 14.85
C THR A 386 3.38 -2.40 15.08
N ALA A 387 4.28 -3.37 15.26
CA ALA A 387 5.72 -3.15 15.22
C ALA A 387 6.19 -3.17 13.75
N ASN A 388 6.46 -1.98 13.23
CA ASN A 388 6.79 -1.63 11.83
C ASN A 388 7.87 -0.53 11.77
N ILE A 389 8.52 -0.30 10.62
CA ILE A 389 9.67 0.63 10.49
C ILE A 389 9.41 2.01 11.13
N MET A 390 8.22 2.59 10.96
CA MET A 390 7.89 3.92 11.51
C MET A 390 7.79 3.89 13.03
N SER A 391 7.08 2.90 13.59
CA SER A 391 7.02 2.67 15.04
C SER A 391 8.42 2.47 15.66
N LEU A 392 9.40 2.03 14.88
CA LEU A 392 10.73 1.70 15.36
C LEU A 392 11.72 2.87 15.22
N GLY A 393 11.59 3.68 14.17
CA GLY A 393 12.25 4.99 14.09
C GLY A 393 11.89 5.89 15.27
N GLY A 394 10.65 5.78 15.80
CA GLY A 394 10.25 6.45 17.03
C GLY A 394 11.00 5.99 18.28
N ILE A 395 11.37 4.70 18.34
CA ILE A 395 12.20 4.13 19.41
C ILE A 395 13.66 4.61 19.27
N ALA A 396 14.24 4.59 18.07
CA ALA A 396 15.59 5.11 17.80
C ALA A 396 15.73 6.60 18.18
N ILE A 397 14.78 7.44 17.72
CA ILE A 397 14.70 8.87 18.09
C ILE A 397 14.56 9.04 19.61
N ALA A 398 13.80 8.18 20.28
CA ALA A 398 13.72 8.20 21.75
C ALA A 398 15.05 7.80 22.40
N ILE A 399 15.76 6.77 21.93
CA ILE A 399 17.03 6.35 22.52
C ILE A 399 18.04 7.50 22.54
N GLY A 400 18.18 8.24 21.42
CA GLY A 400 19.06 9.41 21.36
C GLY A 400 18.75 10.48 22.42
N ALA A 401 17.47 10.77 22.66
CA ALA A 401 17.05 11.77 23.66
C ALA A 401 17.10 11.24 25.11
N MET A 402 16.69 9.97 25.34
CA MET A 402 16.75 9.34 26.67
C MET A 402 18.19 9.23 27.21
N VAL A 403 19.20 9.25 26.33
CA VAL A 403 20.62 9.17 26.68
C VAL A 403 21.15 10.43 27.35
N ASP A 404 20.84 11.64 26.85
CA ASP A 404 21.38 12.90 27.41
C ASP A 404 20.95 13.05 28.87
N ALA A 405 19.64 12.96 29.12
CA ALA A 405 19.04 12.90 30.45
C ALA A 405 19.69 11.86 31.38
N ALA A 406 20.07 10.69 30.85
CA ALA A 406 20.68 9.62 31.64
C ALA A 406 22.19 9.84 31.92
N ILE A 407 22.90 10.54 31.03
CA ILE A 407 24.27 11.00 31.24
C ILE A 407 24.28 12.07 32.34
N ILE A 408 23.48 13.13 32.20
CA ILE A 408 23.44 14.27 33.14
C ILE A 408 23.18 13.81 34.59
N VAL A 409 22.30 12.80 34.78
CA VAL A 409 22.08 12.21 36.11
C VAL A 409 23.35 11.58 36.69
N VAL A 410 24.08 10.78 35.91
CA VAL A 410 25.28 10.09 36.39
C VAL A 410 26.45 11.06 36.56
N GLU A 411 26.54 12.06 35.70
CA GLU A 411 27.54 13.12 35.72
C GLU A 411 27.38 14.04 36.95
N ASN A 412 26.17 14.52 37.28
CA ASN A 412 25.98 15.31 38.50
C ASN A 412 26.28 14.49 39.77
N VAL A 413 25.97 13.19 39.76
CA VAL A 413 26.39 12.28 40.83
C VAL A 413 27.91 12.14 40.90
N HIS A 414 28.62 12.09 39.77
CA HIS A 414 30.09 12.09 39.75
C HIS A 414 30.67 13.40 40.28
N LYS A 415 30.25 14.55 39.74
CA LYS A 415 30.73 15.89 40.14
C LYS A 415 30.47 16.18 41.63
N LYS A 416 29.33 15.76 42.20
CA LYS A 416 29.10 15.84 43.65
C LYS A 416 29.93 14.87 44.48
N LEU A 417 30.21 13.66 43.99
CA LEU A 417 31.08 12.72 44.69
C LEU A 417 32.55 13.17 44.67
N GLU A 418 33.02 13.79 43.59
CA GLU A 418 34.35 14.41 43.51
C GLU A 418 34.48 15.59 44.47
N ALA A 419 33.52 16.52 44.47
CA ALA A 419 33.49 17.63 45.43
C ALA A 419 33.41 17.14 46.90
N TRP A 420 32.69 16.03 47.15
CA TRP A 420 32.62 15.39 48.46
C TRP A 420 33.96 14.74 48.87
N GLU A 421 34.59 13.95 47.98
CA GLU A 421 35.92 13.34 48.22
C GLU A 421 36.99 14.42 48.45
N ALA A 422 36.93 15.55 47.74
CA ALA A 422 37.80 16.72 47.97
C ALA A 422 37.52 17.46 49.29
N SER A 423 36.29 17.44 49.80
CA SER A 423 35.89 18.14 51.04
C SER A 423 36.26 17.41 52.34
N GLY A 424 36.63 16.12 52.26
CA GLY A 424 37.03 15.31 53.43
C GLY A 424 35.93 14.96 54.44
N LYS A 425 34.65 15.24 54.13
CA LYS A 425 33.51 15.02 55.04
C LYS A 425 33.12 13.55 55.20
N ARG A 426 32.73 13.15 56.41
CA ARG A 426 32.31 11.76 56.75
C ARG A 426 30.81 11.48 56.58
N GLU A 427 30.18 12.07 55.56
CA GLU A 427 28.76 11.82 55.23
C GLU A 427 28.60 10.47 54.48
N PRO A 428 27.49 9.72 54.65
CA PRO A 428 27.29 8.46 53.93
C PRO A 428 27.19 8.68 52.41
N ARG A 429 28.04 8.01 51.62
CA ARG A 429 28.08 8.13 50.14
C ARG A 429 26.71 7.97 49.46
N ALA A 430 25.83 7.14 50.03
CA ALA A 430 24.46 6.95 49.51
C ALA A 430 23.58 8.21 49.65
N GLU A 431 23.77 9.01 50.69
CA GLU A 431 23.03 10.25 50.92
C GLU A 431 23.52 11.36 49.98
N ILE A 432 24.83 11.42 49.70
CA ILE A 432 25.41 12.29 48.66
C ILE A 432 24.83 11.95 47.28
N VAL A 433 24.76 10.67 46.92
CA VAL A 433 24.15 10.20 45.66
C VAL A 433 22.66 10.59 45.58
N VAL A 434 21.90 10.43 46.66
CA VAL A 434 20.47 10.83 46.70
C VAL A 434 20.32 12.35 46.60
N SER A 435 21.19 13.13 47.26
CA SER A 435 21.21 14.60 47.17
C SER A 435 21.48 15.09 45.74
N ALA A 436 22.46 14.49 45.04
CA ALA A 436 22.73 14.77 43.63
C ALA A 436 21.56 14.42 42.71
N LEU A 437 20.88 13.28 42.96
CA LEU A 437 19.69 12.86 42.20
C LEU A 437 18.49 13.78 42.43
N GLN A 438 18.28 14.25 43.66
CA GLN A 438 17.15 15.14 44.01
C GLN A 438 17.21 16.51 43.34
N GLU A 439 18.42 16.98 43.04
CA GLU A 439 18.71 18.28 42.43
C GLU A 439 18.38 18.30 40.94
N VAL A 440 18.96 17.38 40.15
CA VAL A 440 18.69 17.27 38.70
C VAL A 440 17.35 16.58 38.38
N GLY A 441 16.81 15.79 39.32
CA GLY A 441 15.63 14.95 39.07
C GLY A 441 14.32 15.71 38.81
N ARG A 442 14.19 16.99 39.19
CA ARG A 442 13.06 17.83 38.72
C ARG A 442 13.32 18.33 37.28
N PRO A 443 14.40 19.09 36.99
CA PRO A 443 14.71 19.55 35.64
C PRO A 443 14.62 18.45 34.57
N ILE A 444 15.23 17.29 34.81
CA ILE A 444 15.28 16.18 33.85
C ILE A 444 13.92 15.52 33.64
N PHE A 445 13.08 15.44 34.69
CA PHE A 445 11.70 14.97 34.52
C PHE A 445 10.89 15.94 33.64
N PHE A 446 11.09 17.25 33.79
CA PHE A 446 10.41 18.26 32.97
C PHE A 446 10.97 18.37 31.55
N SER A 447 12.27 18.15 31.32
CA SER A 447 12.86 18.18 29.98
C SER A 447 12.42 16.99 29.11
N LEU A 448 12.45 15.78 29.66
CA LEU A 448 11.88 14.58 29.02
C LEU A 448 10.37 14.75 28.74
N LEU A 449 9.63 15.42 29.64
CA LEU A 449 8.22 15.75 29.43
C LEU A 449 8.02 16.80 28.33
N VAL A 450 8.88 17.83 28.22
CA VAL A 450 8.88 18.81 27.12
C VAL A 450 9.11 18.11 25.78
N ILE A 451 10.07 17.19 25.68
CA ILE A 451 10.28 16.40 24.44
C ILE A 451 9.10 15.48 24.13
N THR A 452 8.47 14.91 25.16
CA THR A 452 7.29 14.05 25.01
C THR A 452 6.11 14.85 24.45
N VAL A 453 5.75 15.96 25.09
CA VAL A 453 4.60 16.80 24.73
C VAL A 453 4.86 17.63 23.46
N GLY A 454 6.10 18.04 23.19
CA GLY A 454 6.49 18.67 21.92
C GLY A 454 6.25 17.80 20.69
N PHE A 455 6.03 16.49 20.88
CA PHE A 455 5.64 15.55 19.81
C PHE A 455 4.13 15.35 19.68
N LEU A 456 3.33 15.75 20.67
CA LEU A 456 1.86 15.63 20.67
C LEU A 456 1.21 16.19 19.39
N PRO A 457 1.67 17.32 18.80
CA PRO A 457 1.04 17.88 17.62
C PRO A 457 1.19 17.03 16.34
N VAL A 458 2.09 16.05 16.31
CA VAL A 458 2.21 15.06 15.21
C VAL A 458 0.96 14.18 15.11
N PHE A 459 0.27 13.90 16.23
CA PHE A 459 -1.00 13.15 16.23
C PHE A 459 -2.18 13.92 15.61
N THR A 460 -1.98 15.17 15.20
CA THR A 460 -3.01 15.97 14.52
C THR A 460 -2.91 15.90 12.99
N LEU A 461 -1.96 15.13 12.45
CA LEU A 461 -1.93 14.75 11.03
C LEU A 461 -3.04 13.73 10.74
N GLU A 462 -3.75 13.93 9.63
CA GLU A 462 -4.93 13.15 9.22
C GLU A 462 -4.57 12.24 8.02
N GLY A 463 -5.44 11.32 7.60
CA GLY A 463 -5.24 10.46 6.43
C GLY A 463 -3.97 9.61 6.43
N THR A 464 -3.40 9.43 5.24
CA THR A 464 -2.18 8.65 4.97
C THR A 464 -0.98 9.15 5.77
N GLU A 465 -0.78 10.47 5.84
CA GLU A 465 0.28 11.10 6.62
C GLU A 465 0.11 10.88 8.13
N GLY A 466 -1.13 10.93 8.64
CA GLY A 466 -1.46 10.53 10.01
C GLY A 466 -1.16 9.06 10.29
N ARG A 467 -1.63 8.14 9.43
CA ARG A 467 -1.40 6.69 9.58
C ARG A 467 0.07 6.30 9.53
N LEU A 468 0.90 7.01 8.74
CA LEU A 468 2.33 6.76 8.64
C LEU A 468 3.11 7.21 9.89
N PHE A 469 2.86 8.42 10.40
CA PHE A 469 3.65 9.02 11.49
C PHE A 469 3.07 8.82 12.90
N SER A 470 1.77 8.49 13.04
CA SER A 470 1.16 8.21 14.35
C SER A 470 1.85 7.05 15.11
N PRO A 471 2.20 5.91 14.50
CA PRO A 471 2.96 4.86 15.18
C PRO A 471 4.34 5.33 15.68
N LEU A 472 5.06 6.13 14.87
CA LEU A 472 6.35 6.73 15.22
C LEU A 472 6.20 7.67 16.42
N ALA A 473 5.17 8.51 16.41
CA ALA A 473 4.88 9.42 17.50
C ALA A 473 4.48 8.70 18.79
N TRP A 474 3.69 7.62 18.72
CA TRP A 474 3.28 6.84 19.89
C TRP A 474 4.46 6.14 20.57
N THR A 475 5.28 5.39 19.84
CA THR A 475 6.40 4.65 20.45
C THR A 475 7.45 5.58 21.06
N LYS A 476 7.75 6.70 20.38
CA LYS A 476 8.60 7.76 20.91
C LYS A 476 8.02 8.34 22.19
N THR A 477 6.74 8.70 22.18
CA THR A 477 6.02 9.25 23.35
C THR A 477 6.04 8.28 24.53
N PHE A 478 5.75 6.99 24.32
CA PHE A 478 5.78 6.00 25.38
C PHE A 478 7.19 5.72 25.92
N SER A 479 8.19 5.59 25.05
CA SER A 479 9.58 5.35 25.47
C SER A 479 10.10 6.52 26.33
N MET A 480 9.90 7.76 25.88
CA MET A 480 10.26 8.96 26.63
C MET A 480 9.50 9.07 27.97
N ALA A 481 8.20 8.80 27.98
CA ALA A 481 7.39 8.84 29.20
C ALA A 481 7.83 7.76 30.22
N PHE A 482 8.13 6.53 29.78
CA PHE A 482 8.66 5.50 30.66
C PHE A 482 10.07 5.84 31.14
N ALA A 483 10.95 6.41 30.31
CA ALA A 483 12.25 6.89 30.77
C ALA A 483 12.15 8.02 31.79
N ALA A 484 11.21 8.96 31.64
CA ALA A 484 10.95 10.01 32.63
C ALA A 484 10.49 9.44 33.98
N VAL A 485 9.67 8.37 33.98
CA VAL A 485 9.28 7.66 35.21
C VAL A 485 10.46 6.88 35.80
N LEU A 486 11.26 6.21 34.97
CA LEU A 486 12.39 5.38 35.40
C LEU A 486 13.58 6.22 35.90
N SER A 487 13.81 7.43 35.37
CA SER A 487 14.87 8.33 35.82
C SER A 487 14.65 8.83 37.26
N VAL A 488 13.40 8.91 37.72
CA VAL A 488 13.06 9.30 39.11
C VAL A 488 12.74 8.10 40.03
N THR A 489 12.78 6.86 39.52
CA THR A 489 12.47 5.64 40.30
C THR A 489 13.58 4.57 40.21
N LEU A 490 13.82 3.99 39.03
CA LEU A 490 14.82 2.95 38.80
C LEU A 490 16.25 3.48 38.99
N VAL A 491 16.56 4.63 38.39
CA VAL A 491 17.92 5.19 38.43
C VAL A 491 18.40 5.46 39.87
N PRO A 492 17.61 6.03 40.79
CA PRO A 492 17.98 6.13 42.21
C PRO A 492 18.27 4.79 42.91
N ALA A 493 17.51 3.74 42.61
CA ALA A 493 17.71 2.40 43.20
C ALA A 493 18.99 1.71 42.66
N ILE A 494 19.32 1.94 41.39
CA ILE A 494 20.50 1.37 40.72
C ILE A 494 21.77 2.18 41.01
N ALA A 495 21.73 3.51 40.91
CA ALA A 495 22.88 4.41 41.08
C ALA A 495 23.54 4.25 42.47
N THR A 496 22.74 4.21 43.53
CA THR A 496 23.20 3.95 44.91
C THR A 496 23.84 2.56 45.10
N THR A 497 23.60 1.64 44.18
CA THR A 497 24.17 0.28 44.19
C THR A 497 25.44 0.18 43.34
N PHE A 498 25.49 0.76 42.13
CA PHE A 498 26.63 0.62 41.22
C PHE A 498 27.70 1.72 41.28
N ILE A 499 27.39 2.95 41.72
CA ILE A 499 28.36 4.08 41.71
C ILE A 499 29.33 3.99 42.91
N ARG A 500 30.23 3.00 42.85
CA ARG A 500 31.16 2.58 43.91
C ARG A 500 32.58 2.37 43.37
N GLY A 501 33.48 3.25 43.78
CA GLY A 501 34.91 3.30 43.43
C GLY A 501 35.44 4.73 43.56
N HIS A 502 36.76 4.94 43.45
CA HIS A 502 37.28 6.28 43.20
C HIS A 502 36.84 6.76 41.81
N ILE A 503 36.39 8.00 41.74
CA ILE A 503 36.06 8.70 40.49
C ILE A 503 37.31 9.48 40.03
N ARG A 504 37.47 9.67 38.72
CA ARG A 504 38.63 10.37 38.14
C ARG A 504 38.21 11.78 37.68
N PRO A 505 38.99 12.83 38.00
CA PRO A 505 38.71 14.19 37.53
C PRO A 505 38.61 14.29 36.01
N GLU A 506 37.57 14.98 35.54
CA GLU A 506 37.23 15.15 34.12
C GLU A 506 38.38 15.78 33.31
N GLU A 507 39.08 16.77 33.88
CA GLU A 507 40.25 17.44 33.31
C GLU A 507 41.40 16.50 32.91
N ARG A 508 41.44 15.28 33.48
CA ARG A 508 42.45 14.25 33.21
C ARG A 508 42.03 13.24 32.15
N ASN A 509 40.85 13.36 31.54
CA ASN A 509 40.44 12.49 30.43
C ASN A 509 41.32 12.77 29.19
N PRO A 510 42.15 11.80 28.72
CA PRO A 510 43.07 12.03 27.61
C PRO A 510 42.34 12.23 26.27
N ILE A 511 41.10 11.76 26.14
CA ILE A 511 40.36 11.77 24.87
C ILE A 511 39.72 13.13 24.63
N SER A 512 39.14 13.78 25.64
CA SER A 512 38.64 15.16 25.53
C SER A 512 39.77 16.11 25.10
N ARG A 513 40.94 16.00 25.73
CA ARG A 513 42.12 16.81 25.42
C ARG A 513 42.66 16.56 24.00
N ALA A 514 42.53 15.33 23.50
CA ALA A 514 42.91 14.99 22.13
C ALA A 514 41.90 15.53 21.09
N LEU A 515 40.59 15.38 21.34
CA LEU A 515 39.53 15.84 20.43
C LEU A 515 39.62 17.34 20.16
N SER A 516 39.80 18.16 21.20
CA SER A 516 40.00 19.61 21.06
C SER A 516 41.25 19.99 20.23
N GLY A 517 42.30 19.15 20.24
CA GLY A 517 43.50 19.34 19.43
C GLY A 517 43.42 18.76 18.00
N ILE A 518 42.48 17.86 17.75
CA ILE A 518 42.28 17.17 16.46
C ILE A 518 41.26 17.89 15.56
N TYR A 519 40.32 18.63 16.15
CA TYR A 519 39.28 19.38 15.43
C TYR A 519 39.84 20.49 14.53
N ASP A 520 40.72 21.35 15.08
CA ASP A 520 41.26 22.53 14.39
C ASP A 520 42.16 22.20 13.16
N PRO A 521 43.04 21.19 13.18
CA PRO A 521 43.81 20.81 11.99
C PRO A 521 42.97 20.18 10.87
N ILE A 522 41.94 19.38 11.20
CA ILE A 522 41.15 18.65 10.19
C ILE A 522 40.29 19.61 9.36
N CYS A 523 39.72 20.65 9.98
CA CYS A 523 39.04 21.73 9.26
C CYS A 523 39.93 22.44 8.21
N ARG A 524 41.25 22.45 8.43
CA ARG A 524 42.24 23.07 7.52
C ARG A 524 42.73 22.12 6.42
N PHE A 525 42.59 20.80 6.59
CA PHE A 525 43.03 19.80 5.62
C PHE A 525 41.98 19.51 4.54
N ALA A 526 40.71 19.39 4.93
CA ALA A 526 39.60 19.00 4.03
C ALA A 526 39.38 19.93 2.82
N LEU A 527 39.82 21.19 2.92
CA LEU A 527 39.64 22.19 1.85
C LEU A 527 40.56 22.00 0.63
N ARG A 528 41.61 21.17 0.72
CA ARG A 528 42.81 21.27 -0.13
C ARG A 528 42.82 20.44 -1.43
N PHE A 529 42.11 19.31 -1.53
CA PHE A 529 42.15 18.43 -2.72
C PHE A 529 40.78 17.84 -3.08
N ARG A 530 39.97 18.59 -3.86
CA ARG A 530 38.60 18.19 -4.26
C ARG A 530 38.42 17.70 -5.71
N TRP A 531 39.44 17.86 -6.55
CA TRP A 531 39.33 17.68 -8.01
C TRP A 531 39.59 16.26 -8.57
N PRO A 532 40.50 15.42 -8.03
CA PRO A 532 40.79 14.11 -8.63
C PRO A 532 39.59 13.16 -8.68
N VAL A 533 38.70 13.24 -7.69
CA VAL A 533 37.51 12.37 -7.53
C VAL A 533 36.44 12.64 -8.59
N ILE A 534 36.43 13.83 -9.20
CA ILE A 534 35.40 14.28 -10.13
C ILE A 534 35.68 13.80 -11.57
N ILE A 535 36.95 13.54 -11.92
CA ILE A 535 37.39 13.36 -13.31
C ILE A 535 37.07 11.95 -13.86
N SER A 536 36.94 10.93 -13.00
CA SER A 536 36.69 9.54 -13.43
C SER A 536 35.25 9.24 -13.86
N ALA A 537 34.32 10.21 -13.77
CA ALA A 537 32.88 9.99 -13.98
C ALA A 537 32.37 10.29 -15.40
N PHE A 538 33.22 10.77 -16.32
CA PHE A 538 32.76 11.48 -17.53
C PHE A 538 32.70 10.65 -18.85
N VAL A 539 32.94 9.34 -18.81
CA VAL A 539 33.23 8.53 -20.03
C VAL A 539 32.18 7.43 -20.29
N LEU A 540 30.89 7.69 -20.04
CA LEU A 540 29.85 6.64 -20.11
C LEU A 540 28.46 7.15 -20.54
N ILE A 541 28.31 7.55 -21.82
CA ILE A 541 27.03 7.84 -22.50
C ILE A 541 27.11 7.29 -23.94
N VAL A 542 25.96 6.99 -24.57
CA VAL A 542 25.70 6.59 -25.99
C VAL A 542 25.67 5.06 -26.26
N VAL A 543 24.63 4.43 -26.85
CA VAL A 543 23.16 4.69 -26.93
C VAL A 543 22.38 3.50 -27.57
N THR A 544 21.35 2.93 -26.91
CA THR A 544 20.12 2.24 -27.45
C THR A 544 20.25 1.05 -28.46
N LEU A 545 19.26 0.26 -28.93
CA LEU A 545 17.81 -0.07 -28.73
C LEU A 545 17.63 -1.49 -29.41
N SER A 546 16.53 -2.25 -29.54
CA SER A 546 15.08 -2.18 -29.20
C SER A 546 14.45 -3.60 -29.20
N ASP A 547 13.35 -3.81 -28.47
CA ASP A 547 11.96 -4.06 -28.97
C ASP A 547 11.14 -4.92 -27.97
N VAL A 548 9.80 -4.94 -28.06
CA VAL A 548 8.92 -4.90 -26.86
C VAL A 548 8.55 -6.23 -26.14
N LEU A 549 7.36 -6.83 -26.32
CA LEU A 549 6.65 -7.43 -25.18
C LEU A 549 7.17 -8.79 -24.64
N GLN A 550 7.27 -9.85 -25.44
CA GLN A 550 7.87 -11.10 -24.92
C GLN A 550 9.38 -10.92 -24.65
N ARG A 551 9.98 -9.90 -25.27
CA ARG A 551 11.33 -9.45 -24.94
C ARG A 551 11.35 -8.66 -23.63
N GLN A 552 10.25 -8.08 -23.14
CA GLN A 552 10.20 -7.26 -21.92
C GLN A 552 10.66 -8.07 -20.73
N ASP A 553 9.92 -9.13 -20.41
CA ASP A 553 10.22 -9.95 -19.25
C ASP A 553 11.52 -10.73 -19.46
N GLN A 554 11.85 -11.13 -20.70
CA GLN A 554 13.18 -11.68 -21.04
C GLN A 554 14.34 -10.66 -20.96
N VAL A 555 14.11 -9.36 -21.08
CA VAL A 555 15.12 -8.29 -20.97
C VAL A 555 15.31 -7.95 -19.50
N LEU A 556 14.21 -7.75 -18.76
CA LEU A 556 14.20 -7.67 -17.31
C LEU A 556 14.95 -8.87 -16.70
N ARG A 557 14.67 -10.09 -17.16
CA ARG A 557 15.28 -11.32 -16.63
C ARG A 557 16.77 -11.50 -16.95
N LYS A 558 17.30 -10.78 -17.95
CA LYS A 558 18.73 -10.75 -18.32
C LYS A 558 19.57 -9.82 -17.44
N PHE A 559 18.95 -8.87 -16.73
CA PHE A 559 19.68 -8.00 -15.80
C PHE A 559 20.20 -8.82 -14.61
N PRO A 560 21.50 -8.73 -14.25
CA PRO A 560 22.05 -9.56 -13.19
C PRO A 560 21.55 -9.18 -11.79
N GLU A 561 20.89 -8.04 -11.62
CA GLU A 561 20.22 -7.62 -10.37
C GLU A 561 18.86 -8.31 -10.18
N VAL A 562 18.21 -8.72 -11.27
CA VAL A 562 16.87 -9.34 -11.27
C VAL A 562 16.98 -10.83 -10.94
N GLU A 563 16.13 -11.30 -10.02
CA GLU A 563 15.95 -12.72 -9.73
C GLU A 563 14.82 -13.33 -10.55
N ARG A 564 13.64 -12.69 -10.56
CA ARG A 564 12.43 -13.16 -11.24
C ARG A 564 11.57 -12.01 -11.76
N VAL A 565 10.77 -12.30 -12.77
CA VAL A 565 9.82 -11.37 -13.40
C VAL A 565 8.47 -12.06 -13.52
N PHE A 566 7.41 -11.42 -13.07
CA PHE A 566 6.03 -11.90 -13.21
C PHE A 566 5.18 -10.82 -13.87
N GLY A 567 5.00 -10.94 -15.19
CA GLY A 567 4.23 -10.00 -16.00
C GLY A 567 2.75 -10.34 -15.98
N LYS A 568 1.90 -9.39 -15.54
CA LYS A 568 0.44 -9.46 -15.70
C LYS A 568 -0.03 -8.44 -16.75
N ALA A 569 -0.90 -8.87 -17.65
CA ALA A 569 -1.70 -7.96 -18.48
C ALA A 569 -3.19 -8.14 -18.13
N GLY A 570 -3.94 -7.05 -17.99
CA GLY A 570 -5.31 -7.13 -17.46
C GLY A 570 -5.36 -7.53 -15.98
N ARG A 571 -6.48 -8.15 -15.58
CA ARG A 571 -6.81 -8.36 -14.16
C ARG A 571 -6.69 -9.79 -13.65
N PHE A 572 -6.42 -9.90 -12.35
CA PHE A 572 -6.82 -11.05 -11.54
C PHE A 572 -8.35 -11.20 -11.50
N ASP A 573 -8.80 -12.41 -11.16
CA ASP A 573 -10.19 -12.75 -10.89
C ASP A 573 -10.66 -12.25 -9.50
N SER A 574 -10.56 -10.93 -9.27
CA SER A 574 -10.86 -10.26 -8.01
C SER A 574 -11.47 -8.87 -8.25
N PRO A 575 -12.48 -8.43 -7.48
CA PRO A 575 -12.90 -7.03 -7.42
C PRO A 575 -11.81 -6.05 -6.99
N THR A 576 -10.70 -6.51 -6.39
CA THR A 576 -9.56 -5.66 -6.00
C THR A 576 -8.62 -5.33 -7.17
N ASP A 577 -8.83 -5.90 -8.36
CA ASP A 577 -8.04 -5.63 -9.57
C ASP A 577 -8.92 -5.17 -10.76
N PRO A 578 -9.11 -3.86 -10.94
CA PRO A 578 -9.79 -3.30 -12.11
C PRO A 578 -8.81 -2.95 -13.25
N ALA A 579 -7.79 -3.78 -13.52
CA ALA A 579 -6.87 -3.56 -14.65
C ALA A 579 -7.47 -4.02 -16.00
N PRO A 580 -7.54 -3.15 -17.03
CA PRO A 580 -7.96 -3.54 -18.38
C PRO A 580 -6.85 -4.31 -19.12
N LEU A 581 -7.19 -5.10 -20.13
CA LEU A 581 -6.22 -5.89 -20.92
C LEU A 581 -5.12 -5.06 -21.64
N SER A 582 -5.32 -3.75 -21.78
CA SER A 582 -4.32 -2.80 -22.30
C SER A 582 -3.31 -2.31 -21.26
N MET A 583 -3.52 -2.63 -19.98
CA MET A 583 -2.67 -2.27 -18.86
C MET A 583 -1.81 -3.46 -18.45
N PHE A 584 -0.52 -3.19 -18.25
CA PHE A 584 0.48 -4.16 -17.80
C PHE A 584 0.96 -3.80 -16.40
N GLU A 585 1.11 -4.81 -15.54
CA GLU A 585 1.70 -4.71 -14.21
C GLU A 585 2.71 -5.85 -14.06
N THR A 586 4.00 -5.54 -14.16
CA THR A 586 5.08 -6.53 -14.02
C THR A 586 5.70 -6.43 -12.63
N VAL A 587 5.62 -7.51 -11.85
CA VAL A 587 6.29 -7.60 -10.54
C VAL A 587 7.70 -8.11 -10.76
N VAL A 588 8.70 -7.27 -10.48
CA VAL A 588 10.12 -7.60 -10.60
C VAL A 588 10.69 -7.90 -9.21
N THR A 589 11.14 -9.13 -9.00
CA THR A 589 11.87 -9.52 -7.78
C THR A 589 13.36 -9.35 -8.00
N LEU A 590 14.01 -8.55 -7.17
CA LEU A 590 15.46 -8.28 -7.20
C LEU A 590 16.22 -9.18 -6.21
N LYS A 591 17.48 -9.48 -6.53
CA LYS A 591 18.42 -10.16 -5.63
C LYS A 591 18.86 -9.23 -4.50
N ASP A 592 19.43 -9.79 -3.43
CA ASP A 592 20.08 -9.03 -2.34
C ASP A 592 21.06 -7.98 -2.94
N PRO A 593 20.97 -6.68 -2.57
CA PRO A 593 21.86 -5.63 -3.06
C PRO A 593 23.36 -5.92 -2.92
N LYS A 594 23.77 -6.79 -1.99
CA LYS A 594 25.17 -7.26 -1.85
C LYS A 594 25.67 -8.05 -3.07
N LEU A 595 24.77 -8.53 -3.92
CA LEU A 595 25.03 -9.30 -5.14
C LEU A 595 24.94 -8.46 -6.43
N TRP A 596 24.61 -7.17 -6.33
CA TRP A 596 24.53 -6.26 -7.48
C TRP A 596 25.94 -5.84 -7.94
N PRO A 597 26.10 -5.34 -9.19
CA PRO A 597 27.34 -4.73 -9.64
C PRO A 597 27.81 -3.59 -8.73
N LYS A 598 29.13 -3.49 -8.51
CA LYS A 598 29.70 -2.49 -7.61
C LYS A 598 29.49 -1.07 -8.15
N GLY A 599 28.81 -0.24 -7.35
CA GLY A 599 28.52 1.16 -7.68
C GLY A 599 27.14 1.41 -8.27
N GLU A 600 26.28 0.38 -8.36
CA GLU A 600 24.90 0.54 -8.80
C GLU A 600 23.98 0.91 -7.61
N ASP A 601 23.30 2.05 -7.71
CA ASP A 601 22.27 2.51 -6.76
C ASP A 601 20.85 2.33 -7.31
N TRP A 602 19.84 2.56 -6.47
CA TRP A 602 18.43 2.39 -6.85
C TRP A 602 18.02 3.28 -8.04
N ASP A 603 18.41 4.55 -8.08
CA ASP A 603 18.05 5.43 -9.18
C ASP A 603 18.83 5.07 -10.46
N ALA A 604 20.04 4.54 -10.35
CA ALA A 604 20.82 4.01 -11.47
C ALA A 604 20.14 2.78 -12.06
N LEU A 605 19.69 1.84 -11.21
CA LEU A 605 18.92 0.68 -11.61
C LEU A 605 17.58 1.10 -12.27
N VAL A 606 16.82 2.04 -11.68
CA VAL A 606 15.58 2.54 -12.30
C VAL A 606 15.84 3.22 -13.64
N ARG A 607 16.88 4.05 -13.78
CA ARG A 607 17.27 4.65 -15.09
C ARG A 607 17.69 3.60 -16.12
N LYS A 608 18.42 2.56 -15.70
CA LYS A 608 18.91 1.43 -16.51
C LYS A 608 17.77 0.56 -17.02
N LEU A 609 16.81 0.24 -16.14
CA LEU A 609 15.59 -0.49 -16.48
C LEU A 609 14.70 0.35 -17.38
N ASP A 610 14.39 1.60 -17.01
CA ASP A 610 13.53 2.48 -17.81
C ASP A 610 14.06 2.69 -19.24
N GLY A 611 15.35 3.00 -19.37
CA GLY A 611 16.00 3.19 -20.67
C GLY A 611 16.04 1.94 -21.55
N ALA A 612 15.96 0.73 -20.96
CA ALA A 612 15.84 -0.53 -21.69
C ALA A 612 14.39 -0.88 -22.08
N MET A 613 13.41 -0.18 -21.51
CA MET A 613 11.98 -0.48 -21.56
C MET A 613 11.17 0.60 -22.31
N GLN A 614 11.83 1.51 -23.01
CA GLN A 614 11.16 2.58 -23.78
C GLN A 614 10.46 2.00 -25.01
N PHE A 615 9.16 1.74 -24.87
CA PHE A 615 8.34 1.01 -25.83
C PHE A 615 7.28 1.92 -26.47
N ALA A 616 7.11 1.80 -27.80
CA ALA A 616 6.26 2.73 -28.56
C ALA A 616 4.78 2.64 -28.14
N GLY A 617 4.26 3.71 -27.54
CA GLY A 617 2.89 3.76 -27.03
C GLY A 617 2.70 3.19 -25.61
N MET A 618 3.76 2.76 -24.94
CA MET A 618 3.73 2.22 -23.57
C MET A 618 4.62 3.08 -22.65
N PRO A 619 4.06 4.10 -21.97
CA PRO A 619 4.81 4.91 -21.01
C PRO A 619 5.03 4.15 -19.71
N ASN A 620 6.28 4.07 -19.25
CA ASN A 620 6.65 3.38 -18.02
C ASN A 620 6.37 4.20 -16.75
N ILE A 621 6.12 3.49 -15.65
CA ILE A 621 6.13 4.01 -14.27
C ILE A 621 6.80 2.95 -13.38
N TRP A 622 7.76 3.37 -12.55
CA TRP A 622 8.59 2.49 -11.71
C TRP A 622 8.35 2.73 -10.22
N TRP A 623 7.47 1.95 -9.60
CA TRP A 623 7.06 2.10 -8.20
C TRP A 623 7.07 0.79 -7.42
N MET A 624 7.19 0.88 -6.09
CA MET A 624 7.15 -0.27 -5.18
C MET A 624 5.71 -0.80 -5.00
N PRO A 625 5.45 -2.13 -4.99
CA PRO A 625 4.08 -2.67 -4.98
C PRO A 625 3.15 -2.12 -3.88
N ILE A 626 3.65 -2.01 -2.65
CA ILE A 626 2.87 -1.47 -1.50
C ILE A 626 2.56 0.02 -1.71
N GLN A 627 3.50 0.79 -2.28
CA GLN A 627 3.30 2.20 -2.60
C GLN A 627 2.26 2.36 -3.71
N THR A 628 2.41 1.65 -4.84
CA THR A 628 1.47 1.69 -5.97
C THR A 628 0.04 1.41 -5.52
N ARG A 629 -0.16 0.36 -4.70
CA ARG A 629 -1.49 0.02 -4.19
C ARG A 629 -2.01 1.04 -3.18
N THR A 630 -1.16 1.61 -2.32
CA THR A 630 -1.59 2.68 -1.38
C THR A 630 -2.06 3.93 -2.12
N GLU A 631 -1.29 4.40 -3.11
CA GLU A 631 -1.60 5.63 -3.87
C GLU A 631 -2.86 5.47 -4.75
N MET A 632 -3.04 4.29 -5.36
CA MET A 632 -4.25 3.94 -6.12
C MET A 632 -5.51 3.97 -5.24
N LEU A 633 -5.43 3.49 -3.98
CA LEU A 633 -6.57 3.52 -3.07
C LEU A 633 -6.88 4.97 -2.63
N ALA A 634 -5.86 5.71 -2.19
CA ALA A 634 -6.06 7.05 -1.65
C ALA A 634 -6.46 8.09 -2.72
N THR A 635 -5.81 8.10 -3.89
CA THR A 635 -6.05 9.12 -4.93
C THR A 635 -6.64 8.62 -6.24
N GLY A 636 -6.67 7.30 -6.49
CA GLY A 636 -7.04 6.74 -7.81
C GLY A 636 -5.92 6.84 -8.85
N VAL A 637 -4.85 7.58 -8.55
CA VAL A 637 -3.75 7.91 -9.46
C VAL A 637 -2.59 6.90 -9.29
N ARG A 638 -1.86 6.62 -10.38
CA ARG A 638 -0.73 5.66 -10.44
C ARG A 638 0.64 6.34 -10.54
N SER A 639 0.72 7.64 -10.24
CA SER A 639 1.90 8.49 -10.42
C SER A 639 1.95 9.58 -9.33
N PRO A 640 3.12 10.22 -9.05
CA PRO A 640 3.23 11.20 -7.97
C PRO A 640 2.32 12.42 -8.15
N LEU A 641 2.03 12.77 -9.41
CA LEU A 641 1.03 13.76 -9.79
C LEU A 641 -0.02 13.14 -10.71
N GLY A 642 -1.29 13.47 -10.48
CA GLY A 642 -2.36 13.27 -11.44
C GLY A 642 -3.15 14.57 -11.65
N VAL A 643 -3.56 14.83 -12.89
CA VAL A 643 -4.51 15.88 -13.23
C VAL A 643 -5.78 15.22 -13.75
N LEU A 644 -6.88 15.40 -13.03
CA LEU A 644 -8.19 14.87 -13.38
C LEU A 644 -8.95 15.93 -14.18
N VAL A 645 -9.46 15.52 -15.34
CA VAL A 645 -10.29 16.33 -16.23
C VAL A 645 -11.73 15.86 -16.07
N LEU A 646 -12.54 16.63 -15.34
CA LEU A 646 -13.94 16.31 -15.05
C LEU A 646 -14.87 17.04 -16.02
N GLY A 647 -15.87 16.36 -16.58
CA GLY A 647 -16.85 16.96 -17.49
C GLY A 647 -17.88 15.97 -18.05
N PRO A 648 -18.79 16.42 -18.94
CA PRO A 648 -19.86 15.58 -19.49
C PRO A 648 -19.55 14.87 -20.82
N ASP A 649 -18.66 15.39 -21.69
CA ASP A 649 -18.31 14.72 -22.97
C ASP A 649 -16.88 14.17 -22.94
N THR A 650 -16.77 12.86 -23.12
CA THR A 650 -15.51 12.10 -23.14
C THR A 650 -14.54 12.55 -24.23
N LYS A 651 -15.03 13.04 -25.38
CA LYS A 651 -14.19 13.54 -26.47
C LYS A 651 -13.49 14.83 -26.10
N GLU A 652 -14.20 15.70 -25.39
CA GLU A 652 -13.67 16.97 -24.92
C GLU A 652 -12.75 16.78 -23.71
N ILE A 653 -13.06 15.80 -22.85
CA ILE A 653 -12.13 15.30 -21.83
C ILE A 653 -10.82 14.81 -22.47
N ASP A 654 -10.87 13.95 -23.49
CA ASP A 654 -9.68 13.47 -24.22
C ASP A 654 -8.91 14.63 -24.89
N ARG A 655 -9.62 15.63 -25.45
CA ARG A 655 -9.02 16.83 -26.06
C ARG A 655 -8.24 17.64 -25.03
N ILE A 656 -8.84 17.90 -23.87
CA ILE A 656 -8.22 18.64 -22.76
C ILE A 656 -7.05 17.82 -22.17
N GLY A 657 -7.22 16.51 -21.99
CA GLY A 657 -6.17 15.61 -21.51
C GLY A 657 -4.94 15.59 -22.43
N ALA A 658 -5.13 15.56 -23.75
CA ALA A 658 -4.05 15.70 -24.72
C ALA A 658 -3.33 17.06 -24.65
N GLN A 659 -4.05 18.15 -24.40
CA GLN A 659 -3.46 19.48 -24.25
C GLN A 659 -2.67 19.62 -22.93
N ILE A 660 -3.16 19.05 -21.83
CA ILE A 660 -2.44 18.98 -20.55
C ILE A 660 -1.19 18.12 -20.69
N GLU A 661 -1.29 16.95 -21.31
CA GLU A 661 -0.14 16.07 -21.59
C GLU A 661 0.97 16.80 -22.37
N ALA A 662 0.62 17.51 -23.44
CA ALA A 662 1.58 18.32 -24.19
C ALA A 662 2.18 19.45 -23.32
N ALA A 663 1.35 20.15 -22.54
CA ALA A 663 1.80 21.21 -21.64
C ALA A 663 2.76 20.71 -20.54
N LEU A 664 2.54 19.50 -20.01
CA LEU A 664 3.36 18.88 -18.96
C LEU A 664 4.68 18.29 -19.49
N ARG A 665 4.71 17.78 -20.72
CA ARG A 665 5.96 17.32 -21.36
C ARG A 665 7.01 18.44 -21.49
N ASP A 666 6.57 19.69 -21.68
CA ASP A 666 7.43 20.86 -21.75
C ASP A 666 7.94 21.36 -20.37
N VAL A 667 7.46 20.82 -19.25
CA VAL A 667 7.86 21.28 -17.90
C VAL A 667 9.24 20.69 -17.54
N PRO A 668 10.24 21.53 -17.18
CA PRO A 668 11.55 21.01 -16.78
C PRO A 668 11.44 20.08 -15.57
N GLY A 669 11.90 18.83 -15.72
CA GLY A 669 11.89 17.79 -14.69
C GLY A 669 10.85 16.68 -14.88
N THR A 670 9.93 16.81 -15.84
CA THR A 670 9.03 15.70 -16.25
C THR A 670 9.84 14.50 -16.72
N ARG A 671 9.58 13.32 -16.14
CA ARG A 671 10.14 12.04 -16.60
C ARG A 671 9.24 11.39 -17.64
N SER A 672 7.96 11.28 -17.31
CA SER A 672 6.89 10.85 -18.21
C SER A 672 5.62 11.66 -17.92
N ALA A 673 4.86 11.97 -18.96
CA ALA A 673 3.53 12.56 -18.86
C ALA A 673 2.66 12.00 -19.98
N PHE A 674 1.51 11.42 -19.62
CA PHE A 674 0.56 10.85 -20.56
C PHE A 674 -0.88 11.00 -20.07
N SER A 675 -1.80 11.31 -20.99
CA SER A 675 -3.22 11.14 -20.76
C SER A 675 -3.60 9.68 -20.96
N GLU A 676 -4.39 9.12 -20.05
CA GLU A 676 -5.24 7.97 -20.41
C GLU A 676 -6.14 8.40 -21.58
N ARG A 677 -6.40 7.49 -22.53
CA ARG A 677 -7.25 7.75 -23.69
C ARG A 677 -8.58 7.05 -23.49
N ILE A 678 -9.64 7.83 -23.33
CA ILE A 678 -10.99 7.28 -23.15
C ILE A 678 -11.42 6.63 -24.47
N GLY A 679 -11.43 7.39 -25.56
CA GLY A 679 -11.88 6.99 -26.90
C GLY A 679 -11.02 5.97 -27.66
N GLY A 680 -10.09 5.28 -26.98
CA GLY A 680 -9.19 4.29 -27.58
C GLY A 680 -9.82 2.95 -27.96
N GLY A 681 -11.13 2.76 -27.76
CA GLY A 681 -11.83 1.52 -28.08
C GLY A 681 -12.29 1.45 -29.53
N TYR A 682 -12.20 0.26 -30.13
CA TYR A 682 -12.75 -0.04 -31.45
C TYR A 682 -14.06 -0.82 -31.30
N PHE A 683 -15.12 -0.30 -31.91
CA PHE A 683 -16.48 -0.82 -31.83
C PHE A 683 -16.99 -1.22 -33.21
N LEU A 684 -17.88 -2.21 -33.25
CA LEU A 684 -18.70 -2.54 -34.41
C LEU A 684 -20.16 -2.32 -34.03
N ASP A 685 -20.71 -1.21 -34.49
CA ASP A 685 -22.08 -0.80 -34.22
C ASP A 685 -23.03 -1.56 -35.16
N PHE A 686 -24.09 -2.11 -34.58
CA PHE A 686 -25.19 -2.77 -35.28
C PHE A 686 -26.38 -1.81 -35.29
N ASP A 687 -26.37 -0.81 -36.17
CA ASP A 687 -27.44 0.19 -36.28
C ASP A 687 -28.72 -0.49 -36.85
N VAL A 688 -29.57 -1.07 -35.98
CA VAL A 688 -30.80 -1.78 -36.38
C VAL A 688 -31.81 -0.80 -36.98
N ASP A 689 -32.23 -1.10 -38.20
CA ASP A 689 -33.14 -0.29 -39.01
C ASP A 689 -34.58 -0.75 -38.77
N ARG A 690 -35.29 0.00 -37.92
CA ARG A 690 -36.65 -0.36 -37.46
C ARG A 690 -37.65 -0.47 -38.62
N ASP A 691 -37.52 0.36 -39.65
CA ASP A 691 -38.41 0.34 -40.83
C ASP A 691 -38.13 -0.84 -41.76
N ARG A 692 -36.90 -1.35 -41.81
CA ARG A 692 -36.57 -2.59 -42.51
C ARG A 692 -36.93 -3.83 -41.68
N ALA A 693 -36.65 -3.83 -40.37
CA ALA A 693 -37.02 -4.93 -39.47
C ALA A 693 -38.54 -5.16 -39.44
N ALA A 694 -39.34 -4.10 -39.33
CA ALA A 694 -40.81 -4.19 -39.31
C ALA A 694 -41.41 -4.80 -40.59
N ARG A 695 -40.78 -4.62 -41.75
CA ARG A 695 -41.22 -5.24 -43.03
C ARG A 695 -41.10 -6.78 -43.03
N PHE A 696 -40.29 -7.33 -42.14
CA PHE A 696 -40.10 -8.77 -41.95
C PHE A 696 -40.75 -9.29 -40.65
N GLY A 697 -41.56 -8.47 -39.98
CA GLY A 697 -42.19 -8.82 -38.71
C GLY A 697 -41.21 -8.92 -37.54
N LEU A 698 -40.06 -8.25 -37.60
CA LEU A 698 -39.02 -8.32 -36.56
C LEU A 698 -39.03 -7.08 -35.66
N ASN A 699 -38.96 -7.31 -34.35
CA ASN A 699 -38.62 -6.30 -33.36
C ASN A 699 -37.09 -6.10 -33.31
N VAL A 700 -36.64 -5.07 -32.62
CA VAL A 700 -35.21 -4.83 -32.40
C VAL A 700 -34.58 -5.97 -31.57
N GLY A 701 -35.27 -6.45 -30.53
CA GLY A 701 -34.81 -7.58 -29.71
C GLY A 701 -34.61 -8.88 -30.50
N ASP A 702 -35.49 -9.19 -31.47
CA ASP A 702 -35.34 -10.38 -32.32
C ASP A 702 -34.05 -10.36 -33.18
N VAL A 703 -33.52 -9.15 -33.44
CA VAL A 703 -32.24 -8.94 -34.14
C VAL A 703 -31.06 -8.94 -33.15
N GLU A 704 -31.22 -8.29 -31.99
CA GLU A 704 -30.19 -8.20 -30.94
C GLU A 704 -29.88 -9.56 -30.31
N ASP A 705 -30.89 -10.39 -30.01
CA ASP A 705 -30.72 -11.77 -29.50
C ASP A 705 -29.88 -12.63 -30.45
N VAL A 706 -30.02 -12.42 -31.76
CA VAL A 706 -29.23 -13.10 -32.80
C VAL A 706 -27.79 -12.58 -32.80
N VAL A 707 -27.54 -11.29 -32.60
CA VAL A 707 -26.17 -10.76 -32.48
C VAL A 707 -25.49 -11.27 -31.22
N GLU A 708 -26.17 -11.20 -30.07
CA GLU A 708 -25.66 -11.67 -28.77
C GLU A 708 -25.34 -13.17 -28.79
N THR A 709 -26.23 -13.98 -29.35
CA THR A 709 -26.01 -15.43 -29.46
C THR A 709 -25.02 -15.77 -30.57
N ALA A 710 -25.28 -15.40 -31.83
CA ALA A 710 -24.50 -15.88 -32.98
C ALA A 710 -23.08 -15.30 -33.02
N VAL A 711 -22.92 -14.02 -32.68
CA VAL A 711 -21.66 -13.27 -32.83
C VAL A 711 -20.88 -13.20 -31.52
N GLY A 712 -21.53 -12.75 -30.44
CA GLY A 712 -20.95 -12.60 -29.11
C GLY A 712 -20.64 -13.96 -28.47
N GLY A 713 -21.61 -14.86 -28.49
CA GLY A 713 -21.52 -16.21 -27.97
C GLY A 713 -22.03 -16.33 -26.54
N LEU A 714 -23.35 -16.24 -26.42
CA LEU A 714 -24.09 -16.32 -25.17
C LEU A 714 -23.77 -17.61 -24.38
N THR A 715 -23.48 -17.45 -23.10
CA THR A 715 -23.41 -18.56 -22.13
C THR A 715 -24.84 -19.01 -21.78
N VAL A 716 -25.29 -20.12 -22.37
CA VAL A 716 -26.69 -20.59 -22.27
C VAL A 716 -26.93 -21.48 -21.05
N SER A 717 -25.87 -22.11 -20.53
CA SER A 717 -25.91 -23.07 -19.42
C SER A 717 -24.49 -23.26 -18.84
N THR A 718 -24.36 -24.09 -17.79
CA THR A 718 -23.09 -24.38 -17.12
C THR A 718 -23.03 -25.88 -16.78
N THR A 719 -21.94 -26.59 -17.13
CA THR A 719 -21.79 -28.01 -16.79
C THR A 719 -21.60 -28.23 -15.28
N VAL A 720 -21.97 -29.41 -14.79
CA VAL A 720 -21.92 -29.78 -13.36
C VAL A 720 -20.99 -30.99 -13.19
N GLU A 721 -19.70 -30.72 -13.22
CA GLU A 721 -18.63 -31.73 -13.15
C GLU A 721 -18.21 -31.93 -11.69
N GLY A 722 -19.14 -32.47 -10.90
CA GLY A 722 -18.97 -32.66 -9.46
C GLY A 722 -18.91 -31.32 -8.71
N ARG A 723 -17.71 -30.88 -8.36
CA ARG A 723 -17.47 -29.53 -7.78
C ARG A 723 -17.27 -28.47 -8.86
N GLU A 724 -16.73 -28.85 -10.01
CA GLU A 724 -16.31 -27.95 -11.07
C GLU A 724 -17.50 -27.45 -11.89
N ARG A 725 -17.41 -26.23 -12.42
CA ARG A 725 -18.45 -25.57 -13.21
C ARG A 725 -17.83 -24.89 -14.42
N TYR A 726 -18.31 -25.21 -15.61
CA TYR A 726 -17.77 -24.66 -16.86
C TYR A 726 -18.87 -24.13 -17.77
N PRO A 727 -18.72 -22.93 -18.36
CA PRO A 727 -19.73 -22.34 -19.23
C PRO A 727 -19.97 -23.21 -20.48
N VAL A 728 -21.23 -23.27 -20.90
CA VAL A 728 -21.67 -23.79 -22.20
C VAL A 728 -22.07 -22.58 -23.05
N THR A 729 -21.30 -22.29 -24.10
CA THR A 729 -21.56 -21.17 -25.02
C THR A 729 -22.15 -21.66 -26.33
N VAL A 730 -23.14 -20.92 -26.87
CA VAL A 730 -23.75 -21.19 -28.17
C VAL A 730 -23.48 -19.99 -29.08
N ARG A 731 -22.91 -20.25 -30.27
CA ARG A 731 -22.53 -19.21 -31.24
C ARG A 731 -22.39 -19.77 -32.65
N TYR A 732 -22.16 -18.93 -33.65
CA TYR A 732 -21.76 -19.41 -34.98
C TYR A 732 -20.26 -19.74 -35.03
N ALA A 733 -19.90 -20.71 -35.86
CA ALA A 733 -18.52 -21.02 -36.18
C ALA A 733 -17.78 -19.77 -36.71
N ARG A 734 -16.48 -19.68 -36.42
CA ARG A 734 -15.66 -18.45 -36.59
C ARG A 734 -15.77 -17.82 -37.97
N ASP A 735 -15.85 -18.65 -39.01
CA ASP A 735 -15.80 -18.25 -40.42
C ASP A 735 -17.05 -17.49 -40.87
N PHE A 736 -18.16 -17.58 -40.12
CA PHE A 736 -19.37 -16.79 -40.33
C PHE A 736 -19.36 -15.44 -39.59
N ARG A 737 -18.31 -15.16 -38.80
CA ARG A 737 -18.19 -13.96 -37.94
C ARG A 737 -16.77 -13.39 -37.88
N SER A 738 -15.94 -13.69 -38.88
CA SER A 738 -14.55 -13.23 -39.01
C SER A 738 -14.38 -11.79 -39.46
N ASP A 739 -15.38 -11.25 -40.16
CA ASP A 739 -15.32 -10.00 -40.93
C ASP A 739 -16.72 -9.43 -41.16
N LEU A 740 -16.81 -8.16 -41.57
CA LEU A 740 -18.09 -7.46 -41.77
C LEU A 740 -18.99 -8.09 -42.84
N ASN A 741 -18.45 -8.72 -43.89
CA ASN A 741 -19.28 -9.34 -44.93
C ASN A 741 -19.89 -10.66 -44.44
N SER A 742 -19.15 -11.41 -43.62
CA SER A 742 -19.66 -12.62 -42.95
C SER A 742 -20.69 -12.26 -41.88
N LEU A 743 -20.43 -11.22 -41.07
CA LEU A 743 -21.40 -10.69 -40.11
C LEU A 743 -22.69 -10.17 -40.79
N GLY A 744 -22.58 -9.49 -41.94
CA GLY A 744 -23.74 -9.07 -42.73
C GLY A 744 -24.57 -10.23 -43.32
N ARG A 745 -24.02 -11.44 -43.31
CA ARG A 745 -24.66 -12.70 -43.75
C ARG A 745 -25.17 -13.58 -42.58
N VAL A 746 -24.98 -13.17 -41.33
CA VAL A 746 -25.63 -13.79 -40.15
C VAL A 746 -27.15 -13.82 -40.38
N ARG A 747 -27.82 -14.90 -39.98
CA ARG A 747 -29.22 -15.16 -40.31
C ARG A 747 -30.16 -14.83 -39.16
N VAL A 748 -31.17 -14.02 -39.47
CA VAL A 748 -32.28 -13.69 -38.58
C VAL A 748 -33.53 -14.43 -39.08
N ALA A 749 -34.24 -15.09 -38.17
CA ALA A 749 -35.46 -15.84 -38.47
C ALA A 749 -36.68 -14.92 -38.35
N THR A 750 -37.47 -14.79 -39.42
CA THR A 750 -38.76 -14.05 -39.38
C THR A 750 -39.85 -14.89 -38.70
N MET A 751 -40.99 -14.26 -38.38
CA MET A 751 -42.15 -14.95 -37.81
C MET A 751 -42.63 -16.13 -38.69
N ASP A 752 -42.54 -15.99 -40.01
CA ASP A 752 -42.91 -17.04 -40.99
C ASP A 752 -41.82 -18.13 -41.15
N GLY A 753 -40.75 -18.09 -40.36
CA GLY A 753 -39.62 -19.03 -40.39
C GLY A 753 -38.58 -18.77 -41.48
N ALA A 754 -38.83 -17.81 -42.39
CA ALA A 754 -37.88 -17.42 -43.43
C ALA A 754 -36.59 -16.86 -42.82
N GLN A 755 -35.46 -17.15 -43.45
CA GLN A 755 -34.14 -16.70 -42.97
C GLN A 755 -33.64 -15.53 -43.83
N ILE A 756 -33.58 -14.34 -43.24
CA ILE A 756 -33.04 -13.13 -43.88
C ILE A 756 -31.63 -12.84 -43.35
N SER A 757 -30.84 -12.03 -44.06
CA SER A 757 -29.50 -11.66 -43.58
C SER A 757 -29.54 -10.40 -42.71
N LEU A 758 -28.63 -10.34 -41.73
CA LEU A 758 -28.52 -9.23 -40.79
C LEU A 758 -28.34 -7.88 -41.50
N GLY A 759 -27.59 -7.83 -42.60
CA GLY A 759 -27.42 -6.63 -43.43
C GLY A 759 -28.72 -6.13 -44.10
N GLN A 760 -29.77 -6.96 -44.21
CA GLN A 760 -31.08 -6.52 -44.69
C GLN A 760 -31.86 -5.71 -43.65
N VAL A 761 -31.56 -5.87 -42.35
CA VAL A 761 -32.29 -5.22 -41.23
C VAL A 761 -31.43 -4.35 -40.31
N ALA A 762 -30.10 -4.39 -40.43
CA ALA A 762 -29.19 -3.55 -39.66
C ALA A 762 -28.05 -3.01 -40.55
N ASN A 763 -27.48 -1.87 -40.19
CA ASN A 763 -26.26 -1.34 -40.82
C ASN A 763 -25.06 -1.61 -39.92
N LEU A 764 -24.04 -2.28 -40.46
CA LEU A 764 -22.79 -2.56 -39.75
C LEU A 764 -21.81 -1.39 -39.94
N ARG A 765 -21.34 -0.79 -38.84
CA ARG A 765 -20.39 0.34 -38.89
C ARG A 765 -19.26 0.17 -37.87
N LEU A 766 -18.01 0.18 -38.33
CA LEU A 766 -16.87 0.33 -37.44
C LEU A 766 -16.83 1.77 -36.91
N ARG A 767 -16.75 1.93 -35.58
CA ARG A 767 -16.62 3.23 -34.90
C ARG A 767 -15.51 3.17 -33.84
N SER A 768 -15.10 4.34 -33.36
CA SER A 768 -14.23 4.49 -32.19
C SER A 768 -15.04 5.09 -31.04
N GLY A 769 -14.79 4.60 -29.83
CA GLY A 769 -15.58 4.90 -28.63
C GLY A 769 -14.82 4.60 -27.33
N PRO A 770 -15.44 4.81 -26.16
CA PRO A 770 -14.79 4.64 -24.88
C PRO A 770 -14.41 3.17 -24.63
N SER A 771 -13.12 2.87 -24.43
CA SER A 771 -12.66 1.52 -24.04
C SER A 771 -12.93 1.20 -22.57
N MET A 772 -12.91 2.26 -21.75
CA MET A 772 -13.29 2.32 -20.34
C MET A 772 -13.87 3.72 -20.10
N LEU A 773 -14.86 3.84 -19.22
CA LEU A 773 -15.23 5.11 -18.60
C LEU A 773 -14.82 5.09 -17.13
N ARG A 774 -14.47 6.27 -16.61
CA ARG A 774 -14.26 6.50 -15.18
C ARG A 774 -15.23 7.58 -14.71
N ASP A 775 -15.70 7.42 -13.49
CA ASP A 775 -16.50 8.41 -12.78
C ASP A 775 -15.80 8.78 -11.46
N GLU A 776 -15.76 10.08 -11.16
CA GLU A 776 -15.42 10.59 -9.83
C GLU A 776 -16.59 11.42 -9.29
N ASN A 777 -17.36 10.83 -8.38
CA ASN A 777 -18.46 11.47 -7.67
C ASN A 777 -19.65 11.90 -8.56
N GLY A 778 -20.01 11.09 -9.55
CA GLY A 778 -21.11 11.37 -10.49
C GLY A 778 -20.72 12.30 -11.64
N GLN A 779 -19.43 12.36 -11.96
CA GLN A 779 -18.87 13.10 -13.10
C GLN A 779 -17.85 12.24 -13.85
N LEU A 780 -17.94 12.18 -15.18
CA LEU A 780 -16.96 11.46 -16.00
C LEU A 780 -15.56 12.12 -15.88
N ALA A 781 -14.53 11.28 -15.78
CA ALA A 781 -13.18 11.69 -15.40
C ALA A 781 -12.09 11.17 -16.36
N GLY A 782 -11.39 12.07 -17.03
CA GLY A 782 -10.13 11.77 -17.73
C GLY A 782 -8.93 11.92 -16.79
N TYR A 783 -7.96 11.02 -16.89
CA TYR A 783 -6.79 11.00 -16.02
C TYR A 783 -5.52 11.31 -16.82
N VAL A 784 -4.80 12.38 -16.45
CA VAL A 784 -3.44 12.65 -16.94
C VAL A 784 -2.44 12.34 -15.84
N PHE A 785 -1.57 11.36 -16.09
CA PHE A 785 -0.54 10.90 -15.18
C PHE A 785 0.78 11.62 -15.49
N ALA A 786 1.52 12.02 -14.45
CA ALA A 786 2.87 12.58 -14.61
C ALA A 786 3.84 12.13 -13.50
N ASP A 787 5.03 11.68 -13.91
CA ASP A 787 6.18 11.42 -13.03
C ASP A 787 7.24 12.52 -13.20
N THR A 788 7.99 12.80 -12.12
CA THR A 788 8.91 13.93 -12.06
C THR A 788 10.18 13.58 -11.29
N SER A 789 11.32 14.14 -11.72
CA SER A 789 12.59 14.05 -11.00
C SER A 789 12.79 15.19 -9.99
N ARG A 790 11.86 16.15 -9.92
CA ARG A 790 11.95 17.36 -9.07
C ARG A 790 11.07 17.26 -7.82
N PRO A 791 11.31 18.10 -6.79
CA PRO A 791 10.40 18.27 -5.67
C PRO A 791 8.97 18.59 -6.12
N ILE A 792 7.98 17.90 -5.54
CA ILE A 792 6.60 17.90 -6.05
C ILE A 792 5.93 19.29 -5.92
N ASP A 793 6.17 20.05 -4.84
CA ASP A 793 5.57 21.39 -4.66
C ASP A 793 6.05 22.38 -5.75
N ASP A 794 7.35 22.36 -6.07
CA ASP A 794 7.93 23.15 -7.16
C ASP A 794 7.42 22.70 -8.54
N TYR A 795 7.47 21.40 -8.81
CA TYR A 795 7.01 20.84 -10.08
C TYR A 795 5.52 21.13 -10.32
N VAL A 796 4.66 20.99 -9.31
CA VAL A 796 3.22 21.24 -9.43
C VAL A 796 2.90 22.72 -9.57
N ARG A 797 3.67 23.63 -8.93
CA ARG A 797 3.52 25.07 -9.17
C ARG A 797 3.84 25.41 -10.64
N ASP A 798 4.96 24.90 -11.14
CA ASP A 798 5.40 25.15 -12.52
C ASP A 798 4.43 24.51 -13.54
N ALA A 799 3.91 23.32 -13.23
CA ALA A 799 2.90 22.61 -14.03
C ALA A 799 1.51 23.27 -14.01
N LYS A 800 1.03 23.72 -12.84
CA LYS A 800 -0.23 24.50 -12.71
C LYS A 800 -0.17 25.75 -13.60
N LYS A 801 0.98 26.44 -13.62
CA LYS A 801 1.21 27.57 -14.52
C LYS A 801 1.23 27.13 -16.00
N ALA A 802 2.02 26.12 -16.36
CA ALA A 802 2.13 25.65 -17.75
C ALA A 802 0.78 25.20 -18.33
N VAL A 803 -0.08 24.58 -17.51
CA VAL A 803 -1.45 24.22 -17.90
C VAL A 803 -2.34 25.45 -18.04
N ALA A 804 -2.31 26.39 -17.08
CA ALA A 804 -3.11 27.62 -17.15
C ALA A 804 -2.73 28.53 -18.35
N ASP A 805 -1.44 28.59 -18.70
CA ASP A 805 -0.92 29.39 -19.82
C ASP A 805 -1.22 28.76 -21.20
N LYS A 806 -1.41 27.42 -21.29
CA LYS A 806 -1.52 26.68 -22.57
C LYS A 806 -2.88 26.02 -22.83
N VAL A 807 -3.68 25.73 -21.81
CA VAL A 807 -4.89 24.88 -21.93
C VAL A 807 -6.15 25.69 -21.66
N GLN A 808 -7.02 25.80 -22.67
CA GLN A 808 -8.31 26.49 -22.55
C GLN A 808 -9.38 25.51 -22.06
N ILE A 809 -9.88 25.74 -20.85
CA ILE A 809 -10.94 24.94 -20.20
C ILE A 809 -12.30 25.55 -20.57
N PRO A 810 -13.19 24.81 -21.28
CA PRO A 810 -14.53 25.30 -21.62
C PRO A 810 -15.50 25.22 -20.43
N PRO A 811 -16.64 25.95 -20.48
CA PRO A 811 -17.67 25.89 -19.44
C PRO A 811 -18.20 24.47 -19.21
N GLY A 812 -18.42 24.10 -17.95
CA GLY A 812 -18.87 22.77 -17.56
C GLY A 812 -17.74 21.76 -17.27
N TYR A 813 -16.48 22.14 -17.48
CA TYR A 813 -15.30 21.31 -17.22
C TYR A 813 -14.50 21.84 -16.04
N ARG A 814 -13.86 20.94 -15.28
CA ARG A 814 -13.07 21.27 -14.09
C ARG A 814 -11.79 20.44 -14.04
N LEU A 815 -10.67 21.07 -13.66
CA LEU A 815 -9.41 20.37 -13.42
C LEU A 815 -9.18 20.19 -11.92
N ASP A 816 -9.00 18.94 -11.48
CA ASP A 816 -8.60 18.60 -10.12
C ASP A 816 -7.17 18.05 -10.09
N TRP A 817 -6.37 18.49 -9.11
CA TRP A 817 -5.00 18.03 -8.92
C TRP A 817 -4.97 16.99 -7.79
N ALA A 818 -4.33 15.84 -8.05
CA ALA A 818 -4.31 14.67 -7.18
C ALA A 818 -2.94 13.96 -7.21
N GLY A 819 -2.85 12.79 -6.59
CA GLY A 819 -1.57 12.18 -6.21
C GLY A 819 -0.98 12.86 -4.96
N GLN A 820 0.32 12.65 -4.73
CA GLN A 820 1.03 13.00 -3.51
C GLN A 820 1.01 14.49 -3.16
N TYR A 821 0.85 15.35 -4.17
CA TYR A 821 0.69 16.80 -3.97
C TYR A 821 -0.48 17.15 -3.04
N ARG A 822 -1.60 16.42 -3.12
CA ARG A 822 -2.78 16.69 -2.29
C ARG A 822 -2.50 16.43 -0.80
N TYR A 823 -1.69 15.43 -0.46
CA TYR A 823 -1.22 15.20 0.92
C TYR A 823 -0.26 16.30 1.37
N LEU A 824 0.65 16.75 0.49
CA LEU A 824 1.58 17.84 0.79
C LEU A 824 0.81 19.14 1.09
N GLU A 825 -0.23 19.45 0.32
CA GLU A 825 -1.08 20.63 0.52
C GLU A 825 -1.85 20.56 1.85
N ARG A 826 -2.49 19.41 2.18
CA ARG A 826 -3.11 19.17 3.50
C ARG A 826 -2.11 19.30 4.65
N ALA A 827 -0.98 18.60 4.55
CA ALA A 827 0.04 18.59 5.60
C ALA A 827 0.65 19.98 5.82
N LYS A 828 0.88 20.75 4.74
CA LYS A 828 1.38 22.14 4.80
C LYS A 828 0.38 23.08 5.49
N ALA A 829 -0.91 22.96 5.17
CA ALA A 829 -1.97 23.70 5.85
C ALA A 829 -2.07 23.33 7.35
N ARG A 830 -1.97 22.04 7.68
CA ARG A 830 -2.01 21.57 9.08
C ARG A 830 -0.76 21.98 9.87
N LEU A 831 0.44 21.81 9.29
CA LEU A 831 1.72 22.21 9.89
C LEU A 831 1.76 23.70 10.26
N GLY A 832 1.13 24.56 9.46
CA GLY A 832 0.99 26.00 9.75
C GLY A 832 0.21 26.33 11.03
N ILE A 833 -0.68 25.45 11.49
CA ILE A 833 -1.42 25.57 12.77
C ILE A 833 -0.66 24.83 13.88
N VAL A 834 -0.16 23.64 13.56
CA VAL A 834 0.55 22.71 14.45
C VAL A 834 1.80 23.33 15.06
N VAL A 835 2.70 23.90 14.25
CA VAL A 835 3.99 24.41 14.75
C VAL A 835 3.83 25.56 15.77
N PRO A 836 2.98 26.59 15.55
CA PRO A 836 2.67 27.58 16.58
C PRO A 836 2.12 26.98 17.88
N VAL A 837 1.24 25.97 17.79
CA VAL A 837 0.70 25.28 18.97
C VAL A 837 1.78 24.49 19.71
N THR A 838 2.69 23.80 19.00
CA THR A 838 3.87 23.15 19.61
C THR A 838 4.69 24.14 20.43
N LEU A 839 5.05 25.29 19.83
CA LEU A 839 5.89 26.30 20.46
C LEU A 839 5.19 26.94 21.68
N ALA A 840 3.88 27.17 21.61
CA ALA A 840 3.10 27.66 22.76
C ALA A 840 3.07 26.66 23.93
N ILE A 841 2.92 25.36 23.65
CA ILE A 841 2.91 24.32 24.70
C ILE A 841 4.32 24.14 25.32
N ILE A 842 5.38 24.15 24.50
CA ILE A 842 6.77 24.12 24.99
C ILE A 842 7.03 25.34 25.89
N PHE A 843 6.62 26.55 25.49
CA PHE A 843 6.73 27.75 26.33
C PHE A 843 5.99 27.62 27.67
N MET A 844 4.77 27.08 27.68
CA MET A 844 4.03 26.86 28.95
C MET A 844 4.75 25.86 29.86
N LEU A 845 5.28 24.75 29.32
CA LEU A 845 6.01 23.76 30.10
C LEU A 845 7.35 24.31 30.65
N LEU A 846 8.06 25.11 29.86
CA LEU A 846 9.25 25.84 30.30
C LEU A 846 8.90 26.80 31.45
N PHE A 847 7.84 27.59 31.29
CA PHE A 847 7.34 28.52 32.32
C PHE A 847 6.93 27.80 33.62
N PHE A 848 6.28 26.63 33.56
CA PHE A 848 5.97 25.83 34.76
C PHE A 848 7.21 25.18 35.39
N ASN A 849 8.29 24.97 34.64
CA ASN A 849 9.55 24.47 35.20
C ASN A 849 10.34 25.58 35.92
N SER A 850 10.57 26.72 35.27
CA SER A 850 11.34 27.85 35.84
C SER A 850 10.54 28.70 36.84
N GLY A 851 9.25 28.90 36.60
CA GLY A 851 8.45 29.96 37.22
C GLY A 851 8.71 31.36 36.65
N SER A 852 9.47 31.45 35.55
CA SER A 852 10.01 32.69 35.00
C SER A 852 9.83 32.74 33.49
N ALA A 853 9.05 33.72 33.02
CA ALA A 853 8.75 33.90 31.59
C ALA A 853 9.98 34.37 30.79
N VAL A 854 10.94 35.05 31.44
CA VAL A 854 12.18 35.52 30.81
C VAL A 854 13.09 34.34 30.50
N GLU A 855 13.26 33.41 31.45
CA GLU A 855 14.03 32.17 31.25
C GLU A 855 13.38 31.25 30.20
N ALA A 856 12.04 31.13 30.22
CA ALA A 856 11.31 30.37 29.21
C ALA A 856 11.50 30.97 27.81
N LEU A 857 11.43 32.30 27.66
CA LEU A 857 11.68 32.98 26.39
C LEU A 857 13.15 32.85 25.93
N LEU A 858 14.10 32.88 26.85
CA LEU A 858 15.53 32.70 26.55
C LEU A 858 15.82 31.30 25.99
N VAL A 859 15.18 30.25 26.52
CA VAL A 859 15.26 28.90 25.93
C VAL A 859 14.55 28.83 24.58
N MET A 860 13.37 29.44 24.42
CA MET A 860 12.66 29.48 23.13
C MET A 860 13.45 30.22 22.04
N LEU A 861 14.33 31.15 22.41
CA LEU A 861 15.24 31.85 21.49
C LEU A 861 16.41 30.97 21.00
N ALA A 862 16.67 29.80 21.60
CA ALA A 862 17.64 28.83 21.08
C ALA A 862 17.12 28.08 19.84
N VAL A 863 15.83 27.72 19.84
CA VAL A 863 15.18 26.87 18.82
C VAL A 863 15.41 27.34 17.36
N PRO A 864 15.40 28.64 17.02
CA PRO A 864 15.75 29.08 15.67
C PRO A 864 17.18 28.72 15.22
N PHE A 865 18.15 28.66 16.14
CA PHE A 865 19.54 28.35 15.81
C PHE A 865 19.76 26.87 15.48
N SER A 866 19.13 25.96 16.23
CA SER A 866 19.16 24.52 15.91
C SER A 866 18.45 24.21 14.59
N LEU A 867 17.32 24.88 14.31
CA LEU A 867 16.63 24.79 13.01
C LEU A 867 17.51 25.29 11.85
N VAL A 868 18.26 26.38 12.00
CA VAL A 868 19.21 26.85 10.96
C VAL A 868 20.27 25.78 10.67
N GLY A 869 20.83 25.13 11.69
CA GLY A 869 21.75 24.01 11.52
C GLY A 869 21.14 22.85 10.74
N ALA A 870 19.89 22.49 11.02
CA ALA A 870 19.16 21.45 10.30
C ALA A 870 18.91 21.80 8.83
N PHE A 871 18.52 23.04 8.51
CA PHE A 871 18.33 23.47 7.12
C PHE A 871 19.64 23.44 6.31
N TRP A 872 20.77 23.85 6.91
CA TRP A 872 22.09 23.72 6.26
C TRP A 872 22.46 22.25 6.01
N LEU A 873 22.18 21.35 6.95
CA LEU A 873 22.45 19.92 6.79
C LEU A 873 21.58 19.27 5.70
N LEU A 874 20.28 19.59 5.67
CA LEU A 874 19.35 19.12 4.64
C LEU A 874 19.76 19.60 3.25
N TRP A 875 20.18 20.86 3.11
CA TRP A 875 20.70 21.41 1.87
C TRP A 875 22.02 20.74 1.44
N LEU A 876 22.98 20.58 2.36
CA LEU A 876 24.27 19.96 2.09
C LEU A 876 24.15 18.48 1.66
N LEU A 877 23.19 17.76 2.21
CA LEU A 877 22.88 16.36 1.88
C LEU A 877 21.85 16.22 0.74
N ASN A 878 21.40 17.33 0.14
CA ASN A 878 20.42 17.39 -0.94
C ASN A 878 19.09 16.66 -0.63
N TYR A 879 18.61 16.74 0.62
CA TYR A 879 17.33 16.17 1.04
C TYR A 879 16.14 17.06 0.69
N ASN A 880 15.09 16.45 0.14
CA ASN A 880 13.83 17.11 -0.16
C ASN A 880 13.02 17.43 1.11
N MET A 881 12.49 18.65 1.20
CA MET A 881 11.51 19.02 2.23
C MET A 881 10.26 18.15 2.12
N SER A 882 9.90 17.48 3.21
CA SER A 882 8.83 16.49 3.28
C SER A 882 8.19 16.46 4.67
N VAL A 883 7.06 15.75 4.82
CA VAL A 883 6.40 15.60 6.13
C VAL A 883 7.33 14.92 7.16
N ALA A 884 8.13 13.93 6.72
CA ALA A 884 9.15 13.29 7.57
C ALA A 884 10.19 14.30 8.09
N VAL A 885 10.67 15.19 7.23
CA VAL A 885 11.60 16.27 7.62
C VAL A 885 10.95 17.21 8.63
N TRP A 886 9.70 17.62 8.43
CA TRP A 886 8.97 18.46 9.39
C TRP A 886 8.77 17.79 10.77
N VAL A 887 8.46 16.49 10.80
CA VAL A 887 8.39 15.70 12.04
C VAL A 887 9.77 15.64 12.72
N GLY A 888 10.86 15.54 11.95
CA GLY A 888 12.23 15.63 12.45
C GLY A 888 12.60 17.01 13.04
N LEU A 889 12.19 18.10 12.39
CA LEU A 889 12.38 19.47 12.90
C LEU A 889 11.59 19.72 14.20
N ILE A 890 10.39 19.12 14.33
CA ILE A 890 9.61 19.13 15.58
C ILE A 890 10.31 18.32 16.68
N ALA A 891 10.93 17.18 16.37
CA ALA A 891 11.78 16.44 17.32
C ALA A 891 12.96 17.30 17.82
N LEU A 892 13.67 17.94 16.89
CA LEU A 892 14.84 18.78 17.19
C LEU A 892 14.49 19.96 18.10
N ALA A 893 13.39 20.67 17.81
CA ALA A 893 12.93 21.80 18.64
C ALA A 893 12.62 21.39 20.10
N GLY A 894 12.11 20.17 20.32
CA GLY A 894 11.91 19.64 21.67
C GLY A 894 13.22 19.31 22.39
N LEU A 895 14.20 18.74 21.67
CA LEU A 895 15.52 18.39 22.22
C LEU A 895 16.38 19.62 22.52
N ASP A 896 16.30 20.65 21.69
CA ASP A 896 16.95 21.94 21.94
C ASP A 896 16.35 22.66 23.16
N ALA A 897 15.02 22.55 23.36
CA ALA A 897 14.37 23.04 24.58
C ALA A 897 14.80 22.27 25.85
N GLU A 898 15.01 20.95 25.78
CA GLU A 898 15.69 20.20 26.86
C GLU A 898 17.11 20.73 27.11
N THR A 899 17.88 20.90 26.05
CA THR A 899 19.24 21.46 26.10
C THR A 899 19.27 22.85 26.75
N GLY A 900 18.27 23.70 26.52
CA GLY A 900 18.12 24.98 27.20
C GLY A 900 17.79 24.85 28.69
N ILE A 901 16.89 23.93 29.09
CA ILE A 901 16.57 23.65 30.50
C ILE A 901 17.82 23.21 31.27
N VAL A 902 18.62 22.31 30.68
CA VAL A 902 19.84 21.77 31.30
C VAL A 902 20.89 22.87 31.45
N MET A 903 21.09 23.71 30.42
CA MET A 903 22.02 24.85 30.51
C MET A 903 21.58 25.85 31.59
N LEU A 904 20.30 26.21 31.66
CA LEU A 904 19.77 27.08 32.71
C LEU A 904 20.01 26.49 34.11
N LEU A 905 19.84 25.18 34.31
CA LEU A 905 20.12 24.54 35.59
C LEU A 905 21.57 24.74 36.05
N TYR A 906 22.56 24.49 35.18
CA TYR A 906 23.98 24.65 35.54
C TYR A 906 24.35 26.12 35.79
N LEU A 907 23.78 27.06 35.03
CA LEU A 907 23.93 28.51 35.26
C LEU A 907 23.34 28.93 36.62
N ASP A 908 22.12 28.47 36.92
CA ASP A 908 21.38 28.79 38.14
C ASP A 908 22.03 28.17 39.40
N LEU A 909 22.62 26.97 39.28
CA LEU A 909 23.47 26.37 40.31
C LEU A 909 24.77 27.17 40.53
N ALA A 910 25.49 27.53 39.47
CA ALA A 910 26.72 28.34 39.58
C ALA A 910 26.44 29.74 40.15
N TRP A 911 25.29 30.34 39.83
CA TRP A 911 24.84 31.61 40.39
C TRP A 911 24.53 31.53 41.88
N LYS A 912 23.86 30.46 42.33
CA LYS A 912 23.55 30.20 43.75
C LYS A 912 24.79 29.83 44.58
N GLU A 913 25.78 29.21 43.93
CA GLU A 913 27.09 28.87 44.49
C GLU A 913 27.98 30.10 44.69
N LYS A 914 28.21 30.91 43.63
CA LYS A 914 29.07 32.12 43.71
C LYS A 914 28.40 33.34 44.36
N ARG A 915 27.08 33.50 44.27
CA ARG A 915 26.32 34.69 44.71
C ARG A 915 26.97 36.04 44.31
N PRO A 916 27.21 36.27 43.01
CA PRO A 916 27.99 37.41 42.53
C PRO A 916 27.39 38.75 42.95
N ALA A 917 28.23 39.67 43.45
CA ALA A 917 27.84 41.03 43.85
C ALA A 917 28.16 42.07 42.76
N THR A 918 29.12 41.76 41.89
CA THR A 918 29.62 42.63 40.82
C THR A 918 29.36 42.03 39.42
N ARG A 919 29.48 42.89 38.39
CA ARG A 919 29.23 42.50 36.99
C ARG A 919 30.30 41.55 36.43
N GLU A 920 31.51 41.55 36.98
CA GLU A 920 32.58 40.61 36.59
C GLU A 920 32.40 39.25 37.26
N GLU A 921 32.13 39.20 38.58
CA GLU A 921 31.78 37.94 39.26
C GLU A 921 30.55 37.28 38.63
N ALA A 922 29.56 38.08 38.19
CA ALA A 922 28.39 37.59 37.46
C ALA A 922 28.76 36.97 36.11
N ARG A 923 29.70 37.60 35.38
CA ARG A 923 30.24 37.06 34.12
C ARG A 923 31.02 35.77 34.37
N GLU A 924 31.82 35.70 35.42
CA GLU A 924 32.52 34.47 35.80
C GLU A 924 31.59 33.36 36.32
N ALA A 925 30.47 33.70 36.95
CA ALA A 925 29.46 32.73 37.37
C ALA A 925 28.76 32.12 36.16
N VAL A 926 28.40 32.96 35.17
CA VAL A 926 27.83 32.51 33.89
C VAL A 926 28.84 31.68 33.10
N VAL A 927 30.11 32.10 32.99
CA VAL A 927 31.16 31.32 32.31
C VAL A 927 31.42 30.00 33.04
N ALA A 928 31.52 29.99 34.37
CA ALA A 928 31.72 28.76 35.14
C ALA A 928 30.50 27.81 35.08
N GLY A 929 29.28 28.34 34.95
CA GLY A 929 28.08 27.53 34.71
C GLY A 929 28.03 26.95 33.30
N ALA A 930 28.39 27.74 32.29
CA ALA A 930 28.40 27.33 30.88
C ALA A 930 29.55 26.36 30.52
N VAL A 931 30.66 26.38 31.27
CA VAL A 931 31.81 25.46 31.11
C VAL A 931 31.67 24.20 31.98
N LYS A 932 30.67 24.13 32.87
CA LYS A 932 30.34 22.91 33.64
C LYS A 932 29.56 21.85 32.82
N ARG A 933 29.17 22.19 31.59
CA ARG A 933 28.48 21.37 30.59
C ARG A 933 29.28 21.34 29.28
#